data_AF-A0AAE9J9N2-F1
#
_entry.id   AF-A0AAE9J9N2-F1
#
_cell.length_a   1.000
_cell.length_b   1.000
_cell.length_c   1.000
_cell.angle_alpha   90.00
_cell.angle_beta   90.00
_cell.angle_gamma   90.00
#
_symmetry.space_group_name_H-M   'P 1'
#
loop_
_entity.id
_entity.type
_entity.pdbx_description
1 polymer ?
#
loop_
_entity_poly.entity_id
_entity_poly.type
_entity_poly.pdbx_seq_one_letter_code
_entity_poly.pdbx_strand_id
1 'polypeptide(L)'
;MEDAKKSYVGSKNKIKVEEIAKLSLFHIAESQLVGEMNPSKNLAFNLAYEFGRLDLHVSGSDKQQVQDLMSRLDDFNCPRGLLERAAYTGLIVTDRTVMITYFDTMFQRRPDENCIKAFTSAIGGCLKASVATGHNDVILRQFRTIVEQTLFAEMVTKVDTDLRLLSNPNLKIGRYERSRIPEQEQLYVEYLLRNIKRLQLADNVISIADEVPELLQAMWYQLETLAPHNAKMYTQMFQLAEMKYGMKMLDTQLPQVGIDESVVLMDLLRNFPHFVANYCLSMQNQMFIEKSSVAKQLRLIRLEDLGKALRQHGIGIVPTAVNAAYQLIRHKMQTVFSFLAEDTVRHQVLKYLQKMEENENKKSAMYKVGWAESVVQALGQQNRTKGVLSTTPTPSEFGEMTDDGSTDQIHATHFDKFRQIITQIGNAISFIRLLCQAAEENEIDHLELFPSIKKHMEDLESSSGIPSDKSAYRLGLIKNMFERISNQGDFVGLMILEFKSLLLNNSLSQERIEVLDYFHGVLPALFLSQMNYSTAHENRIKKVFALNQHRNLVVCDDGLGAGCAFLLHVMDGWDAYDNLNWFESFVNEKEDELKLLKRSGTLSRAEELRCERLRHEHEVFCRMNHNFSIQNAVFQRK
;
A
#
# COMPACT_ATOMS: atom_id res chain seq x y z
N MET A 1 28.24 81.84 32.88
CA MET A 1 27.75 82.59 31.70
C MET A 1 27.80 84.10 31.91
N GLU A 2 27.26 84.63 33.01
CA GLU A 2 27.39 86.06 33.32
C GLU A 2 28.84 86.55 33.38
N ASP A 3 29.76 85.76 33.96
CA ASP A 3 31.17 86.18 34.09
C ASP A 3 31.93 86.14 32.76
N ALA A 4 31.59 85.20 31.87
CA ALA A 4 32.11 85.16 30.50
C ALA A 4 31.59 86.35 29.67
N LYS A 5 30.30 86.70 29.85
CA LYS A 5 29.66 87.88 29.25
C LYS A 5 30.29 89.19 29.76
N LYS A 6 30.55 89.30 31.07
CA LYS A 6 31.25 90.44 31.70
C LYS A 6 32.71 90.56 31.22
N SER A 7 33.41 89.44 31.11
CA SER A 7 34.80 89.36 30.58
C SER A 7 34.88 89.83 29.12
N TYR A 8 33.90 89.47 28.29
CA TYR A 8 33.84 89.86 26.88
C TYR A 8 33.47 91.35 26.67
N VAL A 9 32.52 91.89 27.44
CA VAL A 9 32.08 93.30 27.36
C VAL A 9 33.21 94.30 27.73
N GLY A 10 34.23 93.85 28.47
CA GLY A 10 35.42 94.65 28.82
C GLY A 10 36.40 94.92 27.66
N SER A 11 36.29 94.21 26.54
CA SER A 11 37.17 94.33 25.37
C SER A 11 36.81 95.55 24.50
N LYS A 12 37.35 96.72 24.82
CA LYS A 12 37.18 97.95 24.02
C LYS A 12 38.11 97.95 22.79
N ASN A 13 37.63 97.53 21.61
CA ASN A 13 38.08 98.02 20.31
C ASN A 13 37.08 97.66 19.18
N LYS A 14 36.90 98.59 18.23
CA LYS A 14 36.03 98.60 17.02
C LYS A 14 35.30 97.28 16.65
N ILE A 15 33.97 97.32 16.75
CA ILE A 15 33.03 96.23 16.45
C ILE A 15 33.21 95.67 15.03
N LYS A 16 33.86 94.51 14.91
CA LYS A 16 33.84 93.70 13.68
C LYS A 16 32.55 92.87 13.66
N VAL A 17 32.00 92.59 12.47
CA VAL A 17 30.80 91.73 12.29
C VAL A 17 30.91 90.41 13.07
N GLU A 18 32.14 89.89 13.18
CA GLU A 18 32.48 88.69 13.94
C GLU A 18 32.20 88.80 15.46
N GLU A 19 32.30 90.00 16.04
CA GLU A 19 32.09 90.23 17.48
C GLU A 19 30.60 90.30 17.83
N ILE A 20 29.76 90.83 16.94
CA ILE A 20 28.30 90.80 17.07
C ILE A 20 27.78 89.36 16.95
N ALA A 21 28.36 88.57 16.03
CA ALA A 21 28.01 87.17 15.85
C ALA A 21 28.30 86.34 17.12
N LYS A 22 29.46 86.54 17.76
CA LYS A 22 29.80 85.89 19.03
C LYS A 22 28.83 86.26 20.15
N LEU A 23 28.49 87.53 20.29
CA LEU A 23 27.54 88.00 21.32
C LEU A 23 26.12 87.44 21.09
N SER A 24 25.72 87.26 19.84
CA SER A 24 24.45 86.61 19.47
C SER A 24 24.45 85.13 19.83
N LEU A 25 25.57 84.42 19.62
CA LEU A 25 25.73 83.01 20.03
C LEU A 25 25.67 82.82 21.55
N PHE A 26 26.23 83.75 22.34
CA PHE A 26 26.06 83.75 23.80
C PHE A 26 24.59 83.90 24.21
N HIS A 27 23.85 84.81 23.56
CA HIS A 27 22.44 85.01 23.86
C HIS A 27 21.59 83.80 23.47
N ILE A 28 21.92 83.16 22.34
CA ILE A 28 21.29 81.91 21.92
C ILE A 28 21.56 80.82 22.97
N ALA A 29 22.82 80.59 23.37
CA ALA A 29 23.16 79.60 24.40
C ALA A 29 22.43 79.86 25.74
N GLU A 30 22.38 81.12 26.19
CA GLU A 30 21.64 81.53 27.39
C GLU A 30 20.13 81.24 27.25
N SER A 31 19.53 81.58 26.10
CA SER A 31 18.10 81.35 25.84
C SER A 31 17.72 79.87 25.80
N GLN A 32 18.61 78.99 25.32
CA GLN A 32 18.33 77.56 25.24
C GLN A 32 18.34 76.88 26.61
N LEU A 33 19.09 77.42 27.58
CA LEU A 33 19.15 76.92 28.96
C LEU A 33 17.93 77.33 29.81
N VAL A 34 17.07 78.22 29.31
CA VAL A 34 15.87 78.67 30.03
C VAL A 34 14.70 77.70 29.78
N GLY A 35 14.19 77.12 30.87
CA GLY A 35 13.06 76.19 30.86
C GLY A 35 13.49 74.72 30.69
N GLU A 36 12.53 73.86 30.29
CA GLU A 36 12.81 72.43 30.07
C GLU A 36 13.77 72.23 28.91
N MET A 37 14.82 71.43 29.14
CA MET A 37 15.79 71.01 28.12
C MET A 37 15.21 69.85 27.30
N ASN A 38 15.35 69.95 25.97
CA ASN A 38 14.99 68.89 25.03
C ASN A 38 16.17 68.63 24.07
N PRO A 39 16.20 67.52 23.30
CA PRO A 39 17.34 67.18 22.44
C PRO A 39 17.71 68.29 21.44
N SER A 40 16.73 69.01 20.90
CA SER A 40 16.95 70.11 19.95
C SER A 40 17.57 71.35 20.60
N LYS A 41 17.12 71.70 21.82
CA LYS A 41 17.70 72.77 22.63
C LYS A 41 19.11 72.41 23.09
N ASN A 42 19.37 71.14 23.43
CA ASN A 42 20.70 70.69 23.80
C ASN A 42 21.66 70.76 22.61
N LEU A 43 21.23 70.36 21.42
CA LEU A 43 22.02 70.51 20.20
C LEU A 43 22.29 71.99 19.87
N ALA A 44 21.27 72.84 19.94
CA ALA A 44 21.42 74.27 19.69
C ALA A 44 22.36 74.93 20.72
N PHE A 45 22.29 74.50 21.98
CA PHE A 45 23.22 74.91 23.05
C PHE A 45 24.65 74.45 22.76
N ASN A 46 24.85 73.17 22.43
CA ASN A 46 26.15 72.57 22.11
C ASN A 46 26.80 73.28 20.91
N LEU A 47 26.04 73.54 19.85
CA LEU A 47 26.50 74.27 18.67
C LEU A 47 26.83 75.73 19.00
N ALA A 48 26.00 76.42 19.78
CA ALA A 48 26.27 77.79 20.20
C ALA A 48 27.51 77.87 21.12
N TYR A 49 27.71 76.87 21.99
CA TYR A 49 28.87 76.74 22.86
C TYR A 49 30.17 76.49 22.08
N GLU A 50 30.12 75.61 21.07
CA GLU A 50 31.25 75.27 20.20
C GLU A 50 31.59 76.40 19.22
N PHE A 51 30.63 76.90 18.44
CA PHE A 51 30.83 77.99 17.48
C PHE A 51 31.21 79.30 18.17
N GLY A 52 30.67 79.55 19.35
CA GLY A 52 31.00 80.72 20.16
C GLY A 52 32.41 80.67 20.77
N ARG A 53 33.09 79.50 20.76
CA ARG A 53 34.34 79.26 21.50
C ARG A 53 34.22 79.71 22.96
N LEU A 54 33.07 79.42 23.57
CA LEU A 54 32.76 79.83 24.95
C LEU A 54 33.72 79.18 25.96
N ASP A 55 34.32 78.08 25.55
CA ASP A 55 35.33 77.31 26.24
C ASP A 55 36.66 78.08 26.51
N LEU A 56 36.92 79.17 25.80
CA LEU A 56 38.07 80.06 26.00
C LEU A 56 37.78 81.18 27.02
N HIS A 57 36.50 81.45 27.31
CA HIS A 57 36.04 82.58 28.12
C HIS A 57 35.54 82.17 29.52
N VAL A 58 35.60 80.87 29.83
CA VAL A 58 35.22 80.27 31.11
C VAL A 58 36.49 79.79 31.83
N SER A 59 36.53 79.95 33.16
CA SER A 59 37.67 79.51 33.97
C SER A 59 37.88 77.99 33.89
N GLY A 60 39.11 77.49 34.10
CA GLY A 60 39.44 76.08 33.89
C GLY A 60 38.60 75.09 34.71
N SER A 61 38.22 75.44 35.95
CA SER A 61 37.35 74.61 36.80
C SER A 61 35.90 74.58 36.31
N ASP A 62 35.38 75.73 35.89
CA ASP A 62 34.00 75.86 35.45
C ASP A 62 33.80 75.24 34.06
N LYS A 63 34.85 75.23 33.23
CA LYS A 63 34.87 74.56 31.93
C LYS A 63 34.61 73.05 32.06
N GLN A 64 35.27 72.41 33.02
CA GLN A 64 35.08 70.97 33.26
C GLN A 64 33.68 70.68 33.80
N GLN A 65 33.16 71.51 34.72
CA GLN A 65 31.80 71.37 35.23
C GLN A 65 30.73 71.53 34.15
N VAL A 66 30.90 72.49 33.23
CA VAL A 66 29.98 72.68 32.10
C VAL A 66 30.01 71.48 31.16
N GLN A 67 31.20 70.95 30.85
CA GLN A 67 31.33 69.74 30.02
C GLN A 67 30.69 68.50 30.68
N ASP A 68 30.88 68.32 31.99
CA ASP A 68 30.26 67.21 32.75
C ASP A 68 28.73 67.33 32.77
N LEU A 69 28.20 68.55 32.94
CA LEU A 69 26.77 68.79 32.91
C LEU A 69 26.16 68.60 31.52
N MET A 70 26.86 69.03 30.46
CA MET A 70 26.47 68.79 29.07
C MET A 70 26.41 67.28 28.76
N SER A 71 27.44 66.53 29.14
CA SER A 71 27.51 65.07 28.97
C SER A 71 26.36 64.37 29.70
N ARG A 72 26.08 64.77 30.95
CA ARG A 72 24.95 64.23 31.72
C ARG A 72 23.60 64.58 31.09
N LEU A 73 23.44 65.79 30.56
CA LEU A 73 22.21 66.21 29.88
C LEU A 73 21.99 65.43 28.57
N ASP A 74 23.06 65.15 27.81
CA ASP A 74 22.98 64.30 26.62
C ASP A 74 22.53 62.87 26.97
N ASP A 75 23.05 62.32 28.06
CA ASP A 75 22.64 61.02 28.61
C ASP A 75 21.16 61.04 29.07
N PHE A 76 20.77 62.04 29.87
CA PHE A 76 19.39 62.16 30.40
C PHE A 76 18.34 62.45 29.32
N ASN A 77 18.69 63.17 28.25
CA ASN A 77 17.78 63.49 27.17
C ASN A 77 17.51 62.29 26.23
N CYS A 78 18.23 61.17 26.39
CA CYS A 78 18.04 59.95 25.62
C CYS A 78 17.95 58.69 26.51
N PRO A 79 16.96 58.61 27.43
CA PRO A 79 16.86 57.49 28.37
C PRO A 79 16.64 56.14 27.66
N ARG A 80 15.97 56.17 26.51
CA ARG A 80 15.77 55.00 25.66
C ARG A 80 17.08 54.51 25.03
N GLY A 81 17.92 55.42 24.54
CA GLY A 81 19.22 55.08 23.98
C GLY A 81 20.19 54.54 25.04
N LEU A 82 20.13 55.06 26.27
CA LEU A 82 20.89 54.49 27.40
C LEU A 82 20.44 53.07 27.74
N LEU A 83 19.14 52.82 27.81
CA LEU A 83 18.59 51.48 28.05
C LEU A 83 18.97 50.50 26.93
N GLU A 84 18.90 50.94 25.67
CA GLU A 84 19.30 50.13 24.51
C GLU A 84 20.81 49.81 24.52
N ARG A 85 21.66 50.77 24.92
CA ARG A 85 23.11 50.55 25.08
C ARG A 85 23.44 49.63 26.25
N ALA A 86 22.76 49.77 27.38
CA ALA A 86 22.98 48.96 28.57
C ALA A 86 22.47 47.52 28.41
N ALA A 87 21.40 47.32 27.63
CA ALA A 87 20.81 46.01 27.34
C ALA A 87 21.35 45.40 26.02
N TYR A 88 22.45 45.90 25.47
CA TYR A 88 22.99 45.43 24.21
C TYR A 88 23.60 44.03 24.33
N THR A 89 22.94 43.04 23.73
CA THR A 89 23.32 41.62 23.76
C THR A 89 24.08 41.15 22.52
N GLY A 90 24.54 42.09 21.67
CA GLY A 90 25.08 41.79 20.33
C GLY A 90 26.28 40.84 20.29
N LEU A 91 27.04 40.73 21.39
CA LEU A 91 28.16 39.79 21.49
C LEU A 91 27.70 38.33 21.35
N ILE A 92 26.51 37.98 21.88
CA ILE A 92 25.95 36.63 21.83
C ILE A 92 25.66 36.19 20.39
N VAL A 93 25.28 37.13 19.54
CA VAL A 93 24.99 36.87 18.12
C VAL A 93 26.25 36.94 17.27
N THR A 94 27.21 37.78 17.64
CA THR A 94 28.46 37.95 16.90
C THR A 94 29.36 36.72 17.02
N ASP A 95 29.42 36.11 18.21
CA ASP A 95 30.15 34.87 18.43
C ASP A 95 29.21 33.65 18.42
N ARG A 96 29.22 32.91 17.30
CA ARG A 96 28.43 31.68 17.11
C ARG A 96 28.74 30.62 18.16
N THR A 97 29.96 30.60 18.70
CA THR A 97 30.41 29.60 19.67
C THR A 97 29.53 29.63 20.92
N VAL A 98 29.12 30.83 21.37
CA VAL A 98 28.28 30.99 22.56
C VAL A 98 26.91 30.32 22.37
N MET A 99 26.29 30.50 21.20
CA MET A 99 25.01 29.86 20.88
C MET A 99 25.14 28.34 20.77
N ILE A 100 26.18 27.87 20.06
CA ILE A 100 26.44 26.43 19.90
C ILE A 100 26.66 25.78 21.27
N THR A 101 27.58 26.30 22.08
CA THR A 101 27.89 25.77 23.41
C THR A 101 26.67 25.82 24.33
N TYR A 102 25.81 26.84 24.22
CA TYR A 102 24.61 26.92 25.03
C TYR A 102 23.67 25.74 24.77
N PHE A 103 23.35 25.47 23.50
CA PHE A 103 22.42 24.39 23.14
C PHE A 103 23.06 22.99 23.26
N ASP A 104 24.35 22.86 22.94
CA ASP A 104 25.12 21.60 23.05
C ASP A 104 25.23 21.11 24.50
N THR A 105 25.34 22.05 25.46
CA THR A 105 25.39 21.70 26.90
C THR A 105 24.02 21.69 27.58
N MET A 106 22.91 21.82 26.82
CA MET A 106 21.58 21.99 27.40
C MET A 106 21.13 20.76 28.20
N PHE A 107 21.38 19.53 27.72
CA PHE A 107 20.99 18.30 28.43
C PHE A 107 21.83 18.02 29.68
N GLN A 108 23.06 18.54 29.72
CA GLN A 108 23.94 18.45 30.89
C GLN A 108 23.54 19.47 31.97
N ARG A 109 23.29 20.73 31.57
CA ARG A 109 22.97 21.83 32.49
C ARG A 109 21.52 21.86 32.94
N ARG A 110 20.60 21.39 32.09
CA ARG A 110 19.14 21.35 32.31
C ARG A 110 18.56 22.68 32.80
N PRO A 111 18.77 23.77 32.05
CA PRO A 111 18.24 25.08 32.43
C PRO A 111 16.71 25.07 32.57
N ASP A 112 16.21 25.88 33.49
CA ASP A 112 14.77 26.08 33.64
C ASP A 112 14.19 26.95 32.51
N GLU A 113 12.86 26.98 32.42
CA GLU A 113 12.13 27.78 31.43
C GLU A 113 12.56 29.25 31.45
N ASN A 114 12.84 29.84 32.62
CA ASN A 114 13.27 31.23 32.73
C ASN A 114 14.65 31.46 32.11
N CYS A 115 15.62 30.58 32.36
CA CYS A 115 16.94 30.66 31.74
C CYS A 115 16.87 30.56 30.21
N ILE A 116 16.00 29.70 29.69
CA ILE A 116 15.82 29.52 28.24
C ILE A 116 15.14 30.75 27.62
N LYS A 117 14.11 31.28 28.28
CA LYS A 117 13.45 32.55 27.87
C LYS A 117 14.40 33.74 27.94
N ALA A 118 15.23 33.84 28.97
CA ALA A 118 16.20 34.91 29.10
C ALA A 118 17.23 34.86 27.97
N PHE A 119 17.75 33.67 27.65
CA PHE A 119 18.71 33.49 26.56
C PHE A 119 18.11 33.79 25.18
N THR A 120 16.92 33.27 24.90
CA THR A 120 16.20 33.53 23.62
C THR A 120 15.76 35.00 23.49
N SER A 121 15.36 35.64 24.59
CA SER A 121 15.06 37.08 24.65
C SER A 121 16.30 37.93 24.37
N ALA A 122 17.47 37.54 24.91
CA ALA A 122 18.73 38.23 24.62
C ALA A 122 19.06 38.21 23.12
N ILE A 123 18.84 37.09 22.45
CA ILE A 123 19.02 36.98 20.98
C ILE A 123 17.94 37.79 20.24
N GLY A 124 16.69 37.73 20.70
CA GLY A 124 15.59 38.52 20.15
C GLY A 124 15.82 40.03 20.22
N GLY A 125 16.49 40.53 21.27
CA GLY A 125 16.91 41.93 21.40
C GLY A 125 17.88 42.34 20.28
N CYS A 126 18.88 41.52 19.98
CA CYS A 126 19.78 41.74 18.85
C CYS A 126 19.06 41.70 17.51
N LEU A 127 18.06 40.81 17.40
CA LEU A 127 17.30 40.66 16.17
C LEU A 127 16.49 41.92 15.84
N LYS A 128 15.89 42.54 16.85
CA LYS A 128 15.20 43.83 16.69
C LYS A 128 16.17 44.94 16.26
N ALA A 129 17.39 44.94 16.79
CA ALA A 129 18.42 45.91 16.39
C ALA A 129 18.94 45.67 14.95
N SER A 130 19.03 44.42 14.49
CA SER A 130 19.51 44.07 13.15
C SER A 130 18.50 44.33 12.04
N VAL A 131 17.23 44.64 12.36
CA VAL A 131 16.25 45.16 11.40
C VAL A 131 16.75 46.47 10.77
N ALA A 132 17.37 47.35 11.57
CA ALA A 132 17.92 48.61 11.07
C ALA A 132 19.10 48.43 10.10
N THR A 133 19.81 47.29 10.18
CA THR A 133 20.98 46.98 9.34
C THR A 133 20.67 46.00 8.21
N GLY A 134 19.44 45.47 8.11
CA GLY A 134 19.04 44.48 7.11
C GLY A 134 19.62 43.07 7.30
N HIS A 135 20.23 42.76 8.45
CA HIS A 135 20.89 41.46 8.71
C HIS A 135 20.01 40.46 9.49
N ASN A 136 18.74 40.79 9.69
CA ASN A 136 17.77 39.99 10.47
C ASN A 136 17.67 38.52 9.98
N ASP A 137 17.44 38.32 8.68
CA ASP A 137 17.24 36.99 8.10
C ASP A 137 18.47 36.08 8.19
N VAL A 138 19.67 36.68 8.21
CA VAL A 138 20.93 35.94 8.32
C VAL A 138 21.09 35.39 9.73
N ILE A 139 20.74 36.18 10.75
CA ILE A 139 20.80 35.79 12.16
C ILE A 139 19.75 34.72 12.45
N LEU A 140 18.53 34.87 11.94
CA LEU A 140 17.46 33.86 12.09
C LEU A 140 17.84 32.51 11.49
N ARG A 141 18.36 32.50 10.26
CA ARG A 141 18.81 31.27 9.62
C ARG A 141 19.94 30.61 10.39
N GLN A 142 20.92 31.39 10.84
CA GLN A 142 22.02 30.86 11.66
C GLN A 142 21.52 30.27 12.97
N PHE A 143 20.60 30.95 13.67
CA PHE A 143 20.01 30.43 14.90
C PHE A 143 19.24 29.13 14.65
N ARG A 144 18.42 29.07 13.60
CA ARG A 144 17.67 27.85 13.25
C ARG A 144 18.61 26.68 12.98
N THR A 145 19.64 26.88 12.16
CA THR A 145 20.65 25.85 11.86
C THR A 145 21.37 25.37 13.11
N ILE A 146 21.73 26.27 14.04
CA ILE A 146 22.38 25.87 15.30
C ILE A 146 21.43 25.01 16.14
N VAL A 147 20.18 25.46 16.35
CA VAL A 147 19.19 24.71 17.12
C VAL A 147 18.91 23.34 16.51
N GLU A 148 18.79 23.25 15.19
CA GLU A 148 18.63 21.99 14.45
C GLU A 148 19.81 21.04 14.69
N GLN A 149 21.04 21.53 14.55
CA GLN A 149 22.26 20.73 14.63
C GLN A 149 22.64 20.30 16.05
N THR A 150 22.27 21.08 17.08
CA THR A 150 22.61 20.76 18.47
C THR A 150 21.39 20.21 19.22
N LEU A 151 20.34 21.02 19.38
CA LEU A 151 19.22 20.67 20.25
C LEU A 151 18.34 19.59 19.62
N PHE A 152 17.88 19.79 18.38
CA PHE A 152 16.97 18.83 17.75
C PHE A 152 17.66 17.52 17.40
N ALA A 153 18.88 17.56 16.85
CA ALA A 153 19.65 16.36 16.57
C ALA A 153 19.84 15.47 17.82
N GLU A 154 20.17 16.09 18.96
CA GLU A 154 20.31 15.36 20.22
C GLU A 154 18.96 14.85 20.75
N MET A 155 17.88 15.65 20.66
CA MET A 155 16.53 15.20 21.04
C MET A 155 16.07 14.00 20.22
N VAL A 156 16.19 14.07 18.89
CA VAL A 156 15.79 13.01 17.95
C VAL A 156 16.54 11.72 18.27
N THR A 157 17.85 11.81 18.52
CA THR A 157 18.68 10.64 18.84
C THR A 157 18.27 9.99 20.16
N LYS A 158 18.02 10.79 21.21
CA LYS A 158 17.60 10.27 22.52
C LYS A 158 16.18 9.68 22.48
N VAL A 159 15.24 10.31 21.78
CA VAL A 159 13.86 9.82 21.62
C VAL A 159 13.83 8.54 20.78
N ASP A 160 14.55 8.48 19.66
CA ASP A 160 14.63 7.26 18.83
C ASP A 160 15.19 6.09 19.65
N THR A 161 16.31 6.31 20.33
CA THR A 161 16.97 5.26 21.11
C THR A 161 16.03 4.72 22.19
N ASP A 162 15.34 5.60 22.91
CA ASP A 162 14.36 5.22 23.92
C ASP A 162 13.21 4.39 23.35
N LEU A 163 12.54 4.88 22.31
CA LEU A 163 11.38 4.21 21.71
C LEU A 163 11.78 2.85 21.10
N ARG A 164 12.97 2.77 20.51
CA ARG A 164 13.52 1.53 19.94
C ARG A 164 13.83 0.49 21.02
N LEU A 165 14.32 0.93 22.19
CA LEU A 165 14.51 0.07 23.36
C LEU A 165 13.18 -0.43 23.93
N LEU A 166 12.16 0.43 24.00
CA LEU A 166 10.82 0.08 24.50
C LEU A 166 10.08 -0.87 23.56
N SER A 167 10.21 -0.69 22.25
CA SER A 167 9.54 -1.52 21.25
C SER A 167 10.13 -2.94 21.14
N ASN A 168 11.38 -3.15 21.59
CA ASN A 168 12.05 -4.46 21.60
C ASN A 168 12.43 -4.91 23.02
N PRO A 169 11.48 -5.39 23.83
CA PRO A 169 11.77 -5.85 25.19
C PRO A 169 12.68 -7.09 25.22
N ASN A 170 12.70 -7.88 24.14
CA ASN A 170 13.44 -9.15 24.00
C ASN A 170 14.84 -9.02 23.39
N LEU A 171 15.24 -7.83 22.91
CA LEU A 171 16.64 -7.59 22.56
C LEU A 171 17.46 -7.72 23.84
N LYS A 172 18.37 -8.71 23.88
CA LYS A 172 19.40 -8.81 24.92
C LYS A 172 20.43 -7.69 24.73
N ILE A 173 19.98 -6.45 24.85
CA ILE A 173 20.83 -5.29 25.05
C ILE A 173 21.56 -5.57 26.36
N GLY A 174 22.89 -5.62 26.30
CA GLY A 174 23.70 -5.84 27.51
C GLY A 174 23.31 -4.80 28.57
N ARG A 175 23.32 -5.18 29.85
CA ARG A 175 23.02 -4.25 30.97
C ARG A 175 23.77 -2.91 30.89
N TYR A 176 24.88 -2.87 30.15
CA TYR A 176 25.74 -1.72 29.87
C TYR A 176 25.16 -0.65 28.92
N GLU A 177 24.25 -0.98 28.00
CA GLU A 177 23.69 0.00 27.04
C GLU A 177 22.42 0.67 27.59
N ARG A 178 21.60 -0.05 28.35
CA ARG A 178 20.46 0.54 29.10
C ARG A 178 20.92 1.52 30.19
N SER A 179 22.14 1.38 30.70
CA SER A 179 22.73 2.30 31.70
C SER A 179 23.37 3.56 31.11
N ARG A 180 23.42 3.71 29.77
CA ARG A 180 24.09 4.85 29.12
C ARG A 180 23.20 6.07 28.90
N ILE A 181 21.87 5.92 28.94
CA ILE A 181 20.96 7.07 28.93
C ILE A 181 20.66 7.38 30.40
N PRO A 182 21.16 8.49 30.97
CA PRO A 182 20.76 8.87 32.30
C PRO A 182 19.26 9.11 32.29
N GLU A 183 18.51 8.44 33.18
CA GLU A 183 17.05 8.60 33.35
C GLU A 183 16.66 10.09 33.44
N GLN A 184 17.55 10.90 34.02
CA GLN A 184 17.41 12.34 34.15
C GLN A 184 17.47 13.13 32.83
N GLU A 185 18.24 12.68 31.83
CA GLU A 185 18.28 13.34 30.51
C GLU A 185 17.00 13.06 29.73
N GLN A 186 16.44 11.86 29.88
CA GLN A 186 15.20 11.46 29.25
C GLN A 186 14.00 12.21 29.85
N LEU A 187 13.97 12.36 31.18
CA LEU A 187 13.02 13.23 31.88
C LEU A 187 13.12 14.69 31.41
N TYR A 188 14.32 15.15 31.07
CA TYR A 188 14.52 16.50 30.56
C TYR A 188 13.99 16.67 29.12
N VAL A 189 14.11 15.65 28.27
CA VAL A 189 13.45 15.63 26.94
C VAL A 189 11.93 15.74 27.10
N GLU A 190 11.33 14.98 28.03
CA GLU A 190 9.90 15.10 28.34
C GLU A 190 9.54 16.51 28.86
N TYR A 191 10.38 17.11 29.70
CA TYR A 191 10.21 18.48 30.19
C TYR A 191 10.21 19.51 29.04
N LEU A 192 11.15 19.40 28.09
CA LEU A 192 11.22 20.30 26.93
C LEU A 192 9.96 20.21 26.05
N LEU A 193 9.49 18.99 25.78
CA LEU A 193 8.32 18.73 24.94
C LEU A 193 7.00 19.10 25.62
N ARG A 194 6.91 19.00 26.95
CA ARG A 194 5.67 19.29 27.70
C ARG A 194 5.55 20.75 28.15
N ASN A 195 6.65 21.36 28.59
CA ASN A 195 6.60 22.67 29.25
C ASN A 195 7.09 23.82 28.34
N ILE A 196 8.18 23.63 27.60
CA ILE A 196 8.74 24.70 26.78
C ILE A 196 7.99 24.81 25.47
N LYS A 197 7.84 23.69 24.73
CA LYS A 197 7.16 23.54 23.43
C LYS A 197 7.64 24.43 22.28
N ARG A 198 8.05 25.68 22.54
CA ARG A 198 8.34 26.73 21.58
C ARG A 198 9.46 27.63 22.11
N LEU A 199 10.39 28.00 21.24
CA LEU A 199 11.44 28.99 21.49
C LEU A 199 11.03 30.30 20.82
N GLN A 200 10.84 31.36 21.61
CA GLN A 200 10.42 32.68 21.12
C GLN A 200 11.64 33.57 20.85
N LEU A 201 11.77 34.07 19.62
CA LEU A 201 12.80 35.03 19.21
C LEU A 201 12.16 36.28 18.62
N ALA A 202 12.00 37.32 19.45
CA ALA A 202 11.26 38.52 19.09
C ALA A 202 9.86 38.15 18.55
N ASP A 203 9.61 38.34 17.25
CA ASP A 203 8.33 38.03 16.60
C ASP A 203 8.30 36.63 15.95
N ASN A 204 9.44 35.92 15.92
CA ASN A 204 9.56 34.58 15.35
C ASN A 204 9.48 33.49 16.42
N VAL A 205 8.92 32.33 16.04
CA VAL A 205 8.71 31.20 16.95
C VAL A 205 9.22 29.93 16.31
N ILE A 206 10.09 29.19 17.00
CA ILE A 206 10.52 27.84 16.59
C ILE A 206 9.83 26.83 17.50
N SER A 207 9.02 25.95 16.92
CA SER A 207 8.20 24.98 17.67
C SER A 207 8.94 23.67 17.85
N ILE A 208 9.41 23.39 19.06
CA ILE A 208 10.00 22.08 19.41
C ILE A 208 8.96 20.97 19.24
N ALA A 209 7.72 21.26 19.60
CA ALA A 209 6.61 20.31 19.59
C ALA A 209 6.18 19.88 18.18
N ASP A 210 6.53 20.64 17.14
CA ASP A 210 6.18 20.31 15.75
C ASP A 210 7.42 19.79 14.99
N GLU A 211 8.58 20.43 15.16
CA GLU A 211 9.81 20.09 14.42
C GLU A 211 10.41 18.74 14.84
N VAL A 212 10.38 18.39 16.14
CA VAL A 212 10.94 17.10 16.62
C VAL A 212 10.14 15.91 16.07
N PRO A 213 8.79 15.89 16.13
CA PRO A 213 7.97 14.87 15.47
C PRO A 213 8.20 14.76 13.96
N GLU A 214 8.31 15.88 13.25
CA GLU A 214 8.54 15.90 11.80
C GLU A 214 9.89 15.28 11.42
N LEU A 215 10.95 15.62 12.15
CA LEU A 215 12.28 15.03 11.96
C LEU A 215 12.32 13.54 12.26
N LEU A 216 11.66 13.10 13.36
CA LEU A 216 11.55 11.69 13.71
C LEU A 216 10.77 10.90 12.65
N GLN A 217 9.65 11.45 12.17
CA GLN A 217 8.88 10.89 11.07
C GLN A 217 9.76 10.70 9.83
N ALA A 218 10.35 11.79 9.32
CA ALA A 218 11.18 11.74 8.12
C ALA A 218 12.30 10.69 8.23
N MET A 219 12.95 10.61 9.39
CA MET A 219 13.98 9.61 9.67
C MET A 219 13.41 8.18 9.67
N TRP A 220 12.30 7.90 10.36
CA TRP A 220 11.72 6.57 10.41
C TRP A 220 11.17 6.11 9.06
N TYR A 221 10.48 6.99 8.32
CA TYR A 221 10.06 6.74 6.95
C TYR A 221 11.26 6.37 6.06
N GLN A 222 12.35 7.14 6.11
CA GLN A 222 13.56 6.84 5.33
C GLN A 222 14.19 5.51 5.74
N LEU A 223 14.27 5.19 7.03
CA LEU A 223 14.81 3.91 7.50
C LEU A 223 13.93 2.71 7.11
N GLU A 224 12.61 2.89 7.06
CA GLU A 224 11.68 1.85 6.59
C GLU A 224 11.85 1.59 5.09
N THR A 225 12.03 2.63 4.27
CA THR A 225 12.32 2.46 2.83
C THR A 225 13.59 1.64 2.58
N LEU A 226 14.58 1.73 3.48
CA LEU A 226 15.82 0.96 3.40
C LEU A 226 15.68 -0.47 3.96
N ALA A 227 14.78 -0.68 4.93
CA ALA A 227 14.60 -1.96 5.62
C ALA A 227 13.10 -2.26 5.90
N PRO A 228 12.35 -2.71 4.88
CA PRO A 228 10.89 -2.88 4.97
C PRO A 228 10.44 -3.91 6.02
N HIS A 229 11.28 -4.89 6.33
CA HIS A 229 11.02 -5.90 7.36
C HIS A 229 10.89 -5.32 8.79
N ASN A 230 11.32 -4.07 9.01
CA ASN A 230 11.20 -3.37 10.30
C ASN A 230 9.95 -2.48 10.39
N ALA A 231 9.05 -2.49 9.41
CA ALA A 231 7.82 -1.68 9.41
C ALA A 231 6.99 -1.86 10.69
N LYS A 232 6.89 -3.09 11.20
CA LYS A 232 6.17 -3.39 12.46
C LYS A 232 6.81 -2.73 13.68
N MET A 233 8.14 -2.63 13.70
CA MET A 233 8.89 -1.95 14.75
C MET A 233 8.64 -0.44 14.72
N TYR A 234 8.71 0.17 13.54
CA TYR A 234 8.44 1.60 13.40
C TYR A 234 6.99 1.95 13.73
N THR A 235 6.02 1.11 13.31
CA THR A 235 4.60 1.25 13.70
C THR A 235 4.41 1.26 15.22
N GLN A 236 5.10 0.38 15.96
CA GLN A 236 5.07 0.37 17.42
C GLN A 236 5.73 1.61 18.01
N MET A 237 6.86 2.06 17.44
CA MET A 237 7.53 3.30 17.87
C MET A 237 6.66 4.54 17.68
N PHE A 238 5.86 4.61 16.61
CA PHE A 238 4.87 5.68 16.39
C PHE A 238 3.83 5.75 17.51
N GLN A 239 3.25 4.61 17.88
CA GLN A 239 2.27 4.53 18.97
C GLN A 239 2.89 4.90 20.32
N LEU A 240 4.11 4.42 20.58
CA LEU A 240 4.84 4.72 21.81
C LEU A 240 5.23 6.20 21.91
N ALA A 241 5.55 6.86 20.79
CA ALA A 241 5.86 8.29 20.76
C ALA A 241 4.65 9.14 21.19
N GLU A 242 3.44 8.78 20.72
CA GLU A 242 2.20 9.43 21.13
C GLU A 242 1.89 9.18 22.60
N MET A 243 1.99 7.93 23.07
CA MET A 243 1.66 7.56 24.45
C MET A 243 2.62 8.16 25.49
N LYS A 244 3.94 8.13 25.23
CA LYS A 244 4.96 8.56 26.22
C LYS A 244 5.19 10.07 26.15
N TYR A 245 5.44 10.59 24.94
CA TYR A 245 5.85 11.97 24.73
C TYR A 245 4.68 12.91 24.35
N GLY A 246 3.49 12.38 24.05
CA GLY A 246 2.35 13.20 23.60
C GLY A 246 2.55 13.80 22.21
N MET A 247 3.45 13.23 21.40
CA MET A 247 3.74 13.69 20.05
C MET A 247 2.61 13.28 19.11
N LYS A 248 2.05 14.25 18.39
CA LYS A 248 1.07 13.99 17.33
C LYS A 248 1.81 13.57 16.08
N MET A 249 1.81 12.27 15.79
CA MET A 249 2.46 11.74 14.61
C MET A 249 1.47 11.62 13.42
N LEU A 250 1.98 11.79 12.20
CA LEU A 250 1.20 11.56 10.98
C LEU A 250 1.17 10.05 10.66
N ASP A 251 -0.05 9.51 10.73
CA ASP A 251 -0.52 8.16 10.43
C ASP A 251 0.20 6.97 11.11
N THR A 252 -0.61 6.08 11.69
CA THR A 252 -0.16 4.88 12.43
C THR A 252 -0.13 3.63 11.56
N GLN A 253 -0.50 3.74 10.28
CA GLN A 253 -0.55 2.62 9.34
C GLN A 253 0.36 2.88 8.14
N LEU A 254 1.67 2.86 8.40
CA LEU A 254 2.64 2.62 7.34
C LEU A 254 2.28 1.32 6.61
N PRO A 255 2.30 1.29 5.26
CA PRO A 255 2.00 0.08 4.50
C PRO A 255 2.98 -0.99 4.96
N GLN A 256 2.49 -2.00 5.69
CA GLN A 256 3.32 -3.10 6.15
C GLN A 256 3.76 -3.89 4.93
N VAL A 257 4.94 -3.56 4.40
CA VAL A 257 5.57 -4.27 3.28
C VAL A 257 6.11 -5.60 3.81
N GLY A 258 5.21 -6.54 4.05
CA GLY A 258 5.54 -7.94 3.92
C GLY A 258 5.65 -8.22 2.44
N ILE A 259 6.85 -8.59 1.96
CA ILE A 259 7.19 -9.06 0.60
C ILE A 259 5.98 -9.04 -0.35
N ASP A 260 5.73 -7.86 -0.93
CA ASP A 260 4.79 -7.51 -1.99
C ASP A 260 3.90 -8.66 -2.55
N GLU A 261 2.99 -9.20 -1.74
CA GLU A 261 1.95 -10.13 -2.21
C GLU A 261 1.04 -9.46 -3.26
N SER A 262 1.05 -8.12 -3.32
CA SER A 262 0.29 -7.31 -4.27
C SER A 262 1.00 -7.02 -5.60
N VAL A 263 2.32 -6.76 -5.63
CA VAL A 263 3.07 -6.66 -6.91
C VAL A 263 3.00 -7.99 -7.66
N VAL A 264 3.00 -9.05 -6.88
CA VAL A 264 2.77 -10.41 -7.32
C VAL A 264 1.41 -10.57 -7.99
N LEU A 265 0.34 -10.02 -7.40
CA LEU A 265 -0.97 -10.04 -8.03
C LEU A 265 -0.95 -9.28 -9.36
N MET A 266 -0.24 -8.15 -9.43
CA MET A 266 -0.09 -7.39 -10.67
C MET A 266 0.70 -8.14 -11.74
N ASP A 267 1.75 -8.87 -11.38
CA ASP A 267 2.50 -9.74 -12.29
C ASP A 267 1.65 -10.92 -12.77
N LEU A 268 0.83 -11.49 -11.89
CA LEU A 268 -0.13 -12.53 -12.25
C LEU A 268 -1.21 -12.03 -13.19
N LEU A 269 -1.73 -10.81 -13.00
CA LEU A 269 -2.69 -10.18 -13.90
C LEU A 269 -2.06 -9.84 -15.26
N ARG A 270 -0.79 -9.44 -15.28
CA ARG A 270 -0.04 -9.21 -16.53
C ARG A 270 0.11 -10.50 -17.33
N ASN A 271 0.25 -11.65 -16.68
CA ASN A 271 0.31 -12.96 -17.33
C ASN A 271 -0.83 -13.89 -16.88
N PHE A 272 -2.06 -13.39 -16.99
CA PHE A 272 -3.26 -14.10 -16.54
C PHE A 272 -3.42 -15.51 -17.13
N PRO A 273 -3.13 -15.78 -18.42
CA PRO A 273 -3.20 -17.14 -18.97
C PRO A 273 -2.26 -18.13 -18.29
N HIS A 274 -1.05 -17.69 -17.93
CA HIS A 274 -0.08 -18.51 -17.22
C HIS A 274 -0.54 -18.81 -15.79
N PHE A 275 -1.07 -17.80 -15.08
CA PHE A 275 -1.66 -17.98 -13.76
C PHE A 275 -2.76 -19.07 -13.76
N VAL A 276 -3.73 -18.94 -14.66
CA VAL A 276 -4.87 -19.85 -14.74
C VAL A 276 -4.44 -21.30 -15.07
N ALA A 277 -3.35 -21.47 -15.83
CA ALA A 277 -2.80 -22.77 -16.18
C ALA A 277 -2.00 -23.42 -15.04
N ASN A 278 -1.22 -22.63 -14.31
CA ASN A 278 -0.21 -23.13 -13.36
C ASN A 278 -0.65 -23.11 -11.90
N TYR A 279 -1.85 -22.60 -11.60
CA TYR A 279 -2.41 -22.60 -10.25
C TYR A 279 -3.59 -23.57 -10.16
N CYS A 280 -3.67 -24.23 -9.01
CA CYS A 280 -4.76 -25.09 -8.58
C CYS A 280 -5.69 -24.30 -7.67
N LEU A 281 -6.98 -24.36 -7.96
CA LEU A 281 -8.02 -23.79 -7.11
C LEU A 281 -8.35 -24.76 -5.97
N SER A 282 -8.32 -24.24 -4.74
CA SER A 282 -8.91 -24.88 -3.56
C SER A 282 -10.08 -24.03 -3.09
N MET A 283 -11.29 -24.43 -3.44
CA MET A 283 -12.49 -23.64 -3.14
C MET A 283 -12.78 -23.63 -1.64
N GLN A 284 -12.62 -24.77 -0.97
CA GLN A 284 -12.87 -24.90 0.46
C GLN A 284 -12.01 -23.95 1.30
N ASN A 285 -10.76 -23.72 0.85
CA ASN A 285 -9.82 -22.84 1.53
C ASN A 285 -9.76 -21.43 0.91
N GLN A 286 -10.59 -21.14 -0.09
CA GLN A 286 -10.63 -19.86 -0.80
C GLN A 286 -9.24 -19.36 -1.23
N MET A 287 -8.46 -20.26 -1.84
CA MET A 287 -7.06 -19.99 -2.19
C MET A 287 -6.64 -20.64 -3.52
N PHE A 288 -5.60 -20.06 -4.13
CA PHE A 288 -4.87 -20.66 -5.24
C PHE A 288 -3.51 -21.16 -4.79
N ILE A 289 -3.11 -22.32 -5.30
CA ILE A 289 -1.86 -23.00 -4.98
C ILE A 289 -1.09 -23.23 -6.28
N GLU A 290 0.16 -22.82 -6.33
CA GLU A 290 1.04 -23.07 -7.49
C GLU A 290 1.26 -24.59 -7.67
N LYS A 291 1.10 -25.10 -8.91
CA LYS A 291 1.21 -26.53 -9.23
C LYS A 291 2.63 -27.05 -9.13
N SER A 292 3.60 -26.25 -9.56
CA SER A 292 5.02 -26.57 -9.54
C SER A 292 5.80 -25.28 -9.46
N SER A 293 6.88 -25.27 -8.68
CA SER A 293 7.76 -24.12 -8.54
C SER A 293 9.21 -24.56 -8.71
N VAL A 294 10.00 -23.73 -9.39
CA VAL A 294 11.47 -23.90 -9.43
C VAL A 294 12.08 -23.65 -8.04
N ALA A 295 11.39 -22.85 -7.22
CA ALA A 295 11.76 -22.63 -5.83
C ALA A 295 11.39 -23.83 -4.95
N LYS A 296 12.10 -24.01 -3.83
CA LYS A 296 11.79 -25.04 -2.81
C LYS A 296 10.46 -24.80 -2.07
N GLN A 297 9.72 -23.75 -2.43
CA GLN A 297 8.47 -23.35 -1.81
C GLN A 297 7.44 -23.08 -2.90
N LEU A 298 6.21 -23.57 -2.72
CA LEU A 298 5.08 -23.28 -3.60
C LEU A 298 4.46 -21.95 -3.21
N ARG A 299 4.04 -21.18 -4.21
CA ARG A 299 3.29 -19.95 -3.99
C ARG A 299 1.84 -20.23 -3.62
N LEU A 300 1.32 -19.45 -2.67
CA LEU A 300 -0.08 -19.45 -2.26
C LEU A 300 -0.67 -18.05 -2.45
N ILE A 301 -1.92 -17.96 -2.89
CA ILE A 301 -2.68 -16.72 -2.98
C ILE A 301 -3.99 -16.95 -2.22
N ARG A 302 -4.14 -16.29 -1.08
CA ARG A 302 -5.34 -16.39 -0.25
C ARG A 302 -6.25 -15.18 -0.47
N LEU A 303 -7.49 -15.28 -0.01
CA LEU A 303 -8.42 -14.17 0.01
C LEU A 303 -7.86 -12.92 0.71
N GLU A 304 -7.18 -13.11 1.85
CA GLU A 304 -6.51 -12.02 2.59
C GLU A 304 -5.48 -11.27 1.73
N ASP A 305 -4.75 -11.99 0.88
CA ASP A 305 -3.69 -11.45 0.04
C ASP A 305 -4.28 -10.64 -1.12
N LEU A 306 -5.43 -11.07 -1.66
CA LEU A 306 -6.23 -10.29 -2.61
C LEU A 306 -6.77 -9.01 -1.95
N GLY A 307 -7.23 -9.09 -0.70
CA GLY A 307 -7.69 -7.93 0.05
C GLY A 307 -6.60 -6.88 0.31
N LYS A 308 -5.38 -7.33 0.67
CA LYS A 308 -4.21 -6.45 0.79
C LYS A 308 -3.88 -5.78 -0.55
N ALA A 309 -3.93 -6.53 -1.65
CA ALA A 309 -3.65 -5.98 -2.97
C ALA A 309 -4.68 -4.92 -3.39
N LEU A 310 -5.97 -5.14 -3.08
CA LEU A 310 -7.02 -4.15 -3.32
C LEU A 310 -6.83 -2.87 -2.49
N ARG A 311 -6.38 -2.98 -1.24
CA ARG A 311 -6.03 -1.80 -0.41
C ARG A 311 -4.84 -1.02 -0.97
N GLN A 312 -3.85 -1.70 -1.53
CA GLN A 312 -2.62 -1.07 -2.02
C GLN A 312 -2.76 -0.46 -3.41
N HIS A 313 -3.48 -1.12 -4.32
CA HIS A 313 -3.59 -0.70 -5.72
C HIS A 313 -4.97 -0.13 -6.10
N GLY A 314 -5.93 -0.18 -5.17
CA GLY A 314 -7.29 0.28 -5.37
C GLY A 314 -8.19 -0.70 -6.13
N ILE A 315 -9.49 -0.40 -6.15
CA ILE A 315 -10.52 -1.24 -6.80
C ILE A 315 -10.35 -1.34 -8.33
N GLY A 316 -9.55 -0.47 -8.96
CA GLY A 316 -9.26 -0.49 -10.40
C GLY A 316 -8.61 -1.79 -10.90
N ILE A 317 -8.09 -2.62 -10.00
CA ILE A 317 -7.64 -3.98 -10.30
C ILE A 317 -8.81 -4.88 -10.75
N VAL A 318 -9.99 -4.76 -10.13
CA VAL A 318 -11.12 -5.68 -10.35
C VAL A 318 -11.58 -5.67 -11.82
N PRO A 319 -11.86 -4.53 -12.47
CA PRO A 319 -12.27 -4.54 -13.86
C PRO A 319 -11.17 -5.00 -14.83
N THR A 320 -9.90 -4.73 -14.50
CA THR A 320 -8.76 -5.20 -15.29
C THR A 320 -8.68 -6.73 -15.27
N ALA A 321 -8.83 -7.32 -14.08
CA ALA A 321 -8.93 -8.76 -13.91
C ALA A 321 -10.12 -9.35 -14.66
N VAL A 322 -11.31 -8.76 -14.52
CA VAL A 322 -12.54 -9.21 -15.20
C VAL A 322 -12.35 -9.21 -16.72
N ASN A 323 -11.74 -8.16 -17.28
CA ASN A 323 -11.46 -8.10 -18.71
C ASN A 323 -10.45 -9.18 -19.15
N ALA A 324 -9.39 -9.42 -18.39
CA ALA A 324 -8.42 -10.48 -18.68
C ALA A 324 -9.08 -11.87 -18.65
N ALA A 325 -9.92 -12.13 -17.63
CA ALA A 325 -10.69 -13.36 -17.52
C ALA A 325 -11.68 -13.52 -18.67
N TYR A 326 -12.45 -12.49 -19.01
CA TYR A 326 -13.39 -12.51 -20.12
C TYR A 326 -12.70 -12.85 -21.45
N GLN A 327 -11.57 -12.20 -21.76
CA GLN A 327 -10.84 -12.47 -22.99
C GLN A 327 -10.34 -13.92 -23.06
N LEU A 328 -9.80 -14.43 -21.95
CA LEU A 328 -9.34 -15.80 -21.83
C LEU A 328 -10.48 -16.80 -22.00
N ILE A 329 -11.60 -16.59 -21.31
CA ILE A 329 -12.78 -17.46 -21.38
C ILE A 329 -13.36 -17.46 -22.79
N ARG A 330 -13.47 -16.29 -23.43
CA ARG A 330 -13.95 -16.17 -24.81
C ARG A 330 -13.10 -16.97 -25.79
N HIS A 331 -11.78 -16.90 -25.67
CA HIS A 331 -10.88 -17.67 -26.52
C HIS A 331 -11.01 -19.18 -26.25
N LYS A 332 -11.03 -19.59 -24.98
CA LYS A 332 -11.17 -21.01 -24.59
C LYS A 332 -12.53 -21.59 -24.94
N MET A 333 -13.60 -20.82 -24.88
CA MET A 333 -14.94 -21.25 -25.30
C MET A 333 -14.97 -21.63 -26.78
N GLN A 334 -14.26 -20.91 -27.65
CA GLN A 334 -14.17 -21.28 -29.06
C GLN A 334 -13.53 -22.67 -29.21
N THR A 335 -12.46 -22.94 -28.46
CA THR A 335 -11.83 -24.27 -28.43
C THR A 335 -12.77 -25.34 -27.88
N VAL A 336 -13.57 -25.02 -26.84
CA VAL A 336 -14.58 -25.94 -26.29
C VAL A 336 -15.63 -26.29 -27.35
N PHE A 337 -16.16 -25.31 -28.07
CA PHE A 337 -17.13 -25.58 -29.14
C PHE A 337 -16.52 -26.35 -30.30
N SER A 338 -15.30 -26.02 -30.71
CA SER A 338 -14.60 -26.78 -31.76
C SER A 338 -14.38 -28.24 -31.35
N PHE A 339 -14.00 -28.50 -30.10
CA PHE A 339 -13.84 -29.86 -29.58
C PHE A 339 -15.17 -30.62 -29.58
N LEU A 340 -16.23 -29.98 -29.10
CA LEU A 340 -17.53 -30.63 -29.02
C LEU A 340 -18.12 -30.91 -30.40
N ALA A 341 -17.89 -30.04 -31.38
CA ALA A 341 -18.35 -30.20 -32.76
C ALA A 341 -17.64 -31.33 -33.53
N GLU A 342 -16.56 -31.93 -32.99
CA GLU A 342 -15.93 -33.09 -33.62
C GLU A 342 -16.90 -34.27 -33.71
N ASP A 343 -17.06 -34.83 -34.90
CA ASP A 343 -17.99 -35.95 -35.16
C ASP A 343 -17.76 -37.16 -34.24
N THR A 344 -16.50 -37.41 -33.86
CA THR A 344 -16.14 -38.50 -32.95
C THR A 344 -16.69 -38.25 -31.54
N VAL A 345 -16.54 -37.04 -31.01
CA VAL A 345 -17.05 -36.63 -29.70
C VAL A 345 -18.57 -36.67 -29.72
N ARG A 346 -19.17 -36.01 -30.71
CA ARG A 346 -20.63 -35.98 -30.92
C ARG A 346 -21.23 -37.37 -30.99
N HIS A 347 -20.68 -38.26 -31.84
CA HIS A 347 -21.21 -39.61 -32.00
C HIS A 347 -21.08 -40.45 -30.74
N GLN A 348 -19.96 -40.38 -30.01
CA GLN A 348 -19.80 -41.14 -28.77
C GLN A 348 -20.77 -40.70 -27.68
N VAL A 349 -21.01 -39.39 -27.55
CA VAL A 349 -21.89 -38.84 -26.50
C VAL A 349 -23.35 -39.12 -26.83
N LEU A 350 -23.80 -38.77 -28.04
CA LEU A 350 -25.19 -38.97 -28.48
C LEU A 350 -25.60 -40.45 -28.46
N LYS A 351 -24.69 -41.37 -28.80
CA LYS A 351 -24.94 -42.81 -28.73
C LYS A 351 -25.38 -43.27 -27.34
N TYR A 352 -24.82 -42.72 -26.26
CA TYR A 352 -25.17 -43.13 -24.90
C TYR A 352 -26.34 -42.33 -24.34
N LEU A 353 -26.54 -41.08 -24.76
CA LEU A 353 -27.76 -40.32 -24.46
C LEU A 353 -29.01 -40.98 -25.07
N GLN A 354 -28.96 -41.36 -26.36
CA GLN A 354 -30.07 -42.10 -27.01
C GLN A 354 -30.35 -43.45 -26.33
N LYS A 355 -29.30 -44.18 -25.92
CA LYS A 355 -29.47 -45.41 -25.14
C LYS A 355 -30.10 -45.17 -23.77
N MET A 356 -29.97 -43.99 -23.20
CA MET A 356 -30.63 -43.62 -21.94
C MET A 356 -32.12 -43.40 -22.21
N GLU A 357 -32.47 -42.60 -23.22
CA GLU A 357 -33.85 -42.35 -23.65
C GLU A 357 -34.60 -43.65 -24.02
N GLU A 358 -33.95 -44.58 -24.72
CA GLU A 358 -34.50 -45.91 -25.01
C GLU A 358 -34.81 -46.72 -23.73
N ASN A 359 -34.05 -46.49 -22.65
CA ASN A 359 -34.21 -47.15 -21.36
C ASN A 359 -35.14 -46.41 -20.40
N GLU A 360 -35.55 -45.16 -20.65
CA GLU A 360 -36.51 -44.38 -19.85
C GLU A 360 -37.87 -45.08 -19.69
N ASN A 361 -38.22 -45.94 -20.63
CA ASN A 361 -39.41 -46.79 -20.55
C ASN A 361 -39.35 -47.86 -19.43
N LYS A 362 -38.20 -48.00 -18.74
CA LYS A 362 -38.02 -48.83 -17.54
C LYS A 362 -37.79 -47.92 -16.34
N LYS A 363 -38.43 -48.24 -15.21
CA LYS A 363 -38.65 -47.44 -13.97
C LYS A 363 -37.46 -46.75 -13.26
N SER A 364 -36.28 -46.63 -13.87
CA SER A 364 -35.18 -45.76 -13.42
C SER A 364 -34.17 -45.64 -14.57
N ALA A 365 -34.30 -44.60 -15.41
CA ALA A 365 -33.26 -44.27 -16.36
C ALA A 365 -32.21 -43.42 -15.66
N MET A 366 -31.04 -44.01 -15.48
CA MET A 366 -29.87 -43.32 -14.97
C MET A 366 -28.72 -43.51 -15.96
N TYR A 367 -27.87 -42.50 -16.09
CA TYR A 367 -26.68 -42.60 -16.91
C TYR A 367 -25.64 -43.53 -16.25
N LYS A 368 -25.34 -44.66 -16.88
CA LYS A 368 -24.50 -45.72 -16.28
C LYS A 368 -23.01 -45.38 -16.28
N VAL A 369 -22.26 -45.83 -15.26
CA VAL A 369 -20.81 -45.60 -15.15
C VAL A 369 -20.03 -46.21 -16.30
N GLY A 370 -20.36 -47.44 -16.69
CA GLY A 370 -19.71 -48.10 -17.83
C GLY A 370 -19.87 -47.37 -19.17
N TRP A 371 -20.89 -46.53 -19.35
CA TRP A 371 -21.03 -45.69 -20.54
C TRP A 371 -20.03 -44.53 -20.52
N ALA A 372 -19.91 -43.85 -19.39
CA ALA A 372 -18.91 -42.80 -19.21
C ALA A 372 -17.48 -43.34 -19.38
N GLU A 373 -17.18 -44.51 -18.83
CA GLU A 373 -15.87 -45.18 -19.03
C GLU A 373 -15.59 -45.48 -20.50
N SER A 374 -16.60 -45.96 -21.24
CA SER A 374 -16.49 -46.23 -22.67
C SER A 374 -16.19 -44.95 -23.46
N VAL A 375 -16.82 -43.82 -23.11
CA VAL A 375 -16.56 -42.51 -23.73
C VAL A 375 -15.12 -42.07 -23.45
N VAL A 376 -14.66 -42.15 -22.20
CA VAL A 376 -13.26 -41.80 -21.83
C VAL A 376 -12.26 -42.67 -22.59
N GLN A 377 -12.51 -43.99 -22.70
CA GLN A 377 -11.64 -44.90 -23.43
C GLN A 377 -11.62 -44.61 -24.94
N ALA A 378 -12.79 -44.39 -25.55
CA ALA A 378 -12.90 -44.10 -26.98
C ALA A 378 -12.21 -42.79 -27.36
N LEU A 379 -12.35 -41.75 -26.53
CA LEU A 379 -11.72 -40.45 -26.73
C LEU A 379 -10.22 -40.45 -26.38
N GLY A 380 -9.78 -41.36 -25.49
CA GLY A 380 -8.37 -41.56 -25.15
C GLY A 380 -7.57 -42.38 -26.18
N GLN A 381 -8.20 -43.34 -26.86
CA GLN A 381 -7.52 -44.25 -27.82
C GLN A 381 -7.17 -43.62 -29.17
N GLN A 382 -7.83 -42.51 -29.55
CA GLN A 382 -7.62 -41.78 -30.82
C GLN A 382 -6.17 -41.32 -31.04
N ASN A 383 -5.34 -41.23 -29.99
CA ASN A 383 -3.95 -40.79 -30.07
C ASN A 383 -2.92 -41.93 -30.18
N ARG A 384 -3.30 -43.21 -30.09
CA ARG A 384 -2.36 -44.32 -30.33
C ARG A 384 -2.18 -44.64 -31.82
N THR A 385 -3.11 -44.22 -32.68
CA THR A 385 -3.19 -44.64 -34.09
C THR A 385 -2.71 -43.60 -35.11
N LYS A 386 -2.27 -42.41 -34.69
CA LYS A 386 -1.61 -41.43 -35.58
C LYS A 386 -0.15 -41.21 -35.20
N GLY A 387 0.65 -42.27 -35.37
CA GLY A 387 2.10 -42.17 -35.36
C GLY A 387 2.62 -41.59 -36.68
N VAL A 388 3.10 -40.35 -36.65
CA VAL A 388 4.23 -39.91 -37.47
C VAL A 388 5.19 -39.22 -36.51
N LEU A 389 6.39 -39.78 -36.41
CA LEU A 389 7.52 -39.19 -35.70
C LEU A 389 7.70 -37.73 -36.16
N SER A 390 7.48 -36.77 -35.27
CA SER A 390 8.07 -35.44 -35.40
C SER A 390 9.30 -35.40 -34.49
N THR A 391 10.46 -35.57 -35.11
CA THR A 391 11.78 -35.35 -34.53
C THR A 391 12.04 -33.85 -34.43
N THR A 392 11.43 -33.18 -33.45
CA THR A 392 11.88 -31.87 -32.97
C THR A 392 11.53 -31.76 -31.49
N PRO A 393 12.51 -31.61 -30.58
CA PRO A 393 12.23 -31.47 -29.17
C PRO A 393 11.72 -30.05 -28.90
N THR A 394 10.40 -29.87 -28.91
CA THR A 394 9.76 -28.74 -28.24
C THR A 394 9.42 -29.16 -26.82
N PRO A 395 9.81 -28.40 -25.78
CA PRO A 395 9.51 -28.76 -24.40
C PRO A 395 8.00 -28.69 -24.19
N SER A 396 7.36 -29.85 -24.05
CA SER A 396 5.98 -29.95 -23.60
C SER A 396 5.92 -29.68 -22.10
N GLU A 397 4.98 -28.82 -21.70
CA GLU A 397 4.72 -28.27 -20.35
C GLU A 397 4.37 -29.30 -19.25
N PHE A 398 4.75 -30.58 -19.37
CA PHE A 398 4.52 -31.61 -18.35
C PHE A 398 5.67 -32.63 -18.25
N GLY A 399 6.90 -32.24 -18.59
CA GLY A 399 8.10 -33.00 -18.28
C GLY A 399 8.85 -32.39 -17.10
N GLU A 400 8.56 -32.83 -15.87
CA GLU A 400 9.51 -32.67 -14.77
C GLU A 400 10.61 -33.73 -14.91
N MET A 401 11.87 -33.29 -14.81
CA MET A 401 13.03 -34.16 -14.76
C MET A 401 12.99 -34.97 -13.45
N THR A 402 12.88 -36.29 -13.54
CA THR A 402 13.26 -37.18 -12.44
C THR A 402 14.77 -37.40 -12.49
N ASP A 403 15.41 -37.48 -11.32
CA ASP A 403 16.87 -37.72 -11.16
C ASP A 403 17.36 -39.06 -11.79
N ASP A 404 16.44 -39.91 -12.27
CA ASP A 404 16.74 -41.22 -12.87
C ASP A 404 16.65 -41.26 -14.41
N GLY A 405 16.53 -40.12 -15.10
CA GLY A 405 16.66 -40.06 -16.57
C GLY A 405 15.62 -40.86 -17.38
N SER A 406 14.56 -41.35 -16.74
CA SER A 406 13.40 -41.97 -17.41
C SER A 406 12.25 -40.99 -17.47
N THR A 407 12.07 -40.37 -18.64
CA THR A 407 10.89 -39.60 -19.00
C THR A 407 9.68 -40.54 -19.08
N ASP A 408 8.95 -40.72 -17.98
CA ASP A 408 7.57 -41.22 -18.01
C ASP A 408 6.68 -40.13 -18.63
N GLN A 409 6.81 -39.94 -19.94
CA GLN A 409 5.94 -39.08 -20.74
C GLN A 409 4.55 -39.70 -20.80
N ILE A 410 3.70 -39.35 -19.83
CA ILE A 410 2.27 -39.57 -19.98
C ILE A 410 1.79 -38.56 -21.03
N HIS A 411 1.72 -39.00 -22.28
CA HIS A 411 1.16 -38.21 -23.37
C HIS A 411 -0.28 -37.82 -22.99
N ALA A 412 -0.50 -36.54 -22.67
CA ALA A 412 -1.83 -36.02 -22.39
C ALA A 412 -2.76 -36.30 -23.58
N THR A 413 -3.87 -37.00 -23.34
CA THR A 413 -4.84 -37.31 -24.40
C THR A 413 -5.55 -36.04 -24.87
N HIS A 414 -6.18 -36.09 -26.04
CA HIS A 414 -6.98 -34.96 -26.54
C HIS A 414 -8.08 -34.58 -25.54
N PHE A 415 -8.69 -35.60 -24.90
CA PHE A 415 -9.68 -35.42 -23.84
C PHE A 415 -9.09 -34.82 -22.55
N ASP A 416 -7.84 -35.15 -22.19
CA ASP A 416 -7.16 -34.51 -21.06
C ASP A 416 -6.92 -33.02 -21.30
N LYS A 417 -6.57 -32.64 -22.54
CA LYS A 417 -6.44 -31.22 -22.93
C LYS A 417 -7.79 -30.49 -22.84
N PHE A 418 -8.87 -31.14 -23.26
CA PHE A 418 -10.23 -30.60 -23.11
C PHE A 418 -10.60 -30.39 -21.63
N ARG A 419 -10.31 -31.37 -20.76
CA ARG A 419 -10.47 -31.23 -19.30
C ARG A 419 -9.70 -30.03 -18.76
N GLN A 420 -8.42 -29.88 -19.13
CA GLN A 420 -7.59 -28.75 -18.70
C GLN A 420 -8.14 -27.40 -19.15
N ILE A 421 -8.70 -27.30 -20.36
CA ILE A 421 -9.33 -26.07 -20.85
C ILE A 421 -10.52 -25.69 -19.96
N ILE A 422 -11.38 -26.64 -19.60
CA ILE A 422 -12.52 -26.39 -18.70
C ILE A 422 -12.03 -26.03 -17.29
N THR A 423 -11.02 -26.71 -16.76
CA THR A 423 -10.39 -26.35 -15.48
C THR A 423 -9.87 -24.91 -15.49
N GLN A 424 -9.22 -24.49 -16.58
CA GLN A 424 -8.72 -23.13 -16.74
C GLN A 424 -9.86 -22.10 -16.81
N ILE A 425 -10.97 -22.41 -17.51
CA ILE A 425 -12.17 -21.55 -17.48
C ILE A 425 -12.66 -21.38 -16.04
N GLY A 426 -12.79 -22.47 -15.29
CA GLY A 426 -13.23 -22.41 -13.90
C GLY A 426 -12.26 -21.65 -12.98
N ASN A 427 -10.96 -21.88 -13.10
CA ASN A 427 -9.93 -21.13 -12.37
C ASN A 427 -10.05 -19.61 -12.62
N ALA A 428 -10.28 -19.20 -13.87
CA ALA A 428 -10.45 -17.79 -14.22
C ALA A 428 -11.69 -17.17 -13.55
N ILE A 429 -12.83 -17.87 -13.59
CA ILE A 429 -14.09 -17.38 -12.99
C ILE A 429 -13.99 -17.35 -11.47
N SER A 430 -13.45 -18.41 -10.86
CA SER A 430 -13.25 -18.49 -9.42
C SER A 430 -12.27 -17.43 -8.92
N PHE A 431 -11.28 -17.04 -9.73
CA PHE A 431 -10.41 -15.92 -9.40
C PHE A 431 -11.16 -14.59 -9.36
N ILE A 432 -11.99 -14.29 -10.36
CA ILE A 432 -12.85 -13.09 -10.35
C ILE A 432 -13.75 -13.09 -9.13
N ARG A 433 -14.38 -14.23 -8.84
CA ARG A 433 -15.23 -14.38 -7.67
C ARG A 433 -14.49 -14.08 -6.37
N LEU A 434 -13.32 -14.70 -6.16
CA LEU A 434 -12.51 -14.48 -4.95
C LEU A 434 -12.05 -13.02 -4.85
N LEU A 435 -11.71 -12.39 -5.98
CA LEU A 435 -11.32 -10.99 -6.02
C LEU A 435 -12.50 -10.06 -5.67
N CYS A 436 -13.72 -10.37 -6.14
CA CYS A 436 -14.93 -9.62 -5.79
C CYS A 436 -15.30 -9.81 -4.31
N GLN A 437 -15.22 -11.06 -3.80
CA GLN A 437 -15.43 -11.35 -2.39
C GLN A 437 -14.41 -10.58 -1.51
N ALA A 438 -13.14 -10.52 -1.93
CA ALA A 438 -12.13 -9.74 -1.25
C ALA A 438 -12.43 -8.23 -1.28
N ALA A 439 -13.06 -7.72 -2.33
CA ALA A 439 -13.48 -6.32 -2.38
C ALA A 439 -14.63 -6.03 -1.40
N GLU A 440 -15.63 -6.92 -1.35
CA GLU A 440 -16.76 -6.83 -0.42
C GLU A 440 -16.31 -6.88 1.05
N GLU A 441 -15.43 -7.81 1.41
CA GLU A 441 -14.95 -7.98 2.80
C GLU A 441 -14.11 -6.80 3.32
N ASN A 442 -13.57 -5.96 2.43
CA ASN A 442 -12.76 -4.81 2.82
C ASN A 442 -13.54 -3.49 2.92
N GLU A 443 -14.88 -3.52 2.80
CA GLU A 443 -15.74 -2.33 2.80
C GLU A 443 -15.24 -1.24 1.84
N ILE A 444 -14.56 -1.63 0.75
CA ILE A 444 -14.09 -0.70 -0.27
C ILE A 444 -15.33 -0.25 -1.02
N ASP A 445 -15.90 0.86 -0.54
CA ASP A 445 -17.12 1.41 -1.09
C ASP A 445 -16.92 1.63 -2.59
N HIS A 446 -17.79 1.01 -3.40
CA HIS A 446 -17.72 1.06 -4.86
C HIS A 446 -17.74 2.51 -5.41
N LEU A 447 -18.02 3.49 -4.54
CA LEU A 447 -18.28 4.90 -4.78
C LEU A 447 -17.04 5.81 -4.91
N GLU A 448 -15.87 5.49 -4.32
CA GLU A 448 -14.76 6.48 -4.25
C GLU A 448 -13.96 6.66 -5.56
N LEU A 449 -14.02 5.71 -6.51
CA LEU A 449 -13.33 5.83 -7.80
C LEU A 449 -14.16 6.43 -8.95
N PHE A 450 -15.47 6.59 -8.76
CA PHE A 450 -16.39 7.03 -9.82
C PHE A 450 -16.09 8.41 -10.42
N PRO A 451 -15.70 9.45 -9.66
CA PRO A 451 -15.53 10.78 -10.23
C PRO A 451 -14.36 10.88 -11.21
N SER A 452 -13.23 10.22 -10.90
CA SER A 452 -11.99 10.34 -11.68
C SER A 452 -12.00 9.51 -12.96
N ILE A 453 -12.54 8.28 -12.93
CA ILE A 453 -12.65 7.43 -14.12
C ILE A 453 -13.72 7.96 -15.07
N LYS A 454 -14.88 8.41 -14.55
CA LYS A 454 -15.94 9.01 -15.36
C LYS A 454 -15.42 10.23 -16.14
N LYS A 455 -14.67 11.11 -15.48
CA LYS A 455 -14.05 12.28 -16.11
C LYS A 455 -13.03 11.88 -17.19
N HIS A 456 -12.16 10.91 -16.90
CA HIS A 456 -11.16 10.45 -17.87
C HIS A 456 -11.80 9.77 -19.10
N MET A 457 -12.94 9.10 -18.93
CA MET A 457 -13.71 8.50 -20.02
C MET A 457 -14.47 9.54 -20.86
N GLU A 458 -15.03 10.58 -20.23
CA GLU A 458 -15.63 11.74 -20.91
C GLU A 458 -14.58 12.54 -21.71
N ASP A 459 -13.36 12.65 -21.19
CA ASP A 459 -12.21 13.27 -21.86
C ASP A 459 -11.71 12.43 -23.09
N LEU A 460 -11.87 11.11 -23.05
CA LEU A 460 -11.54 10.20 -24.17
C LEU A 460 -12.61 10.22 -25.27
N GLU A 461 -13.89 10.35 -24.90
CA GLU A 461 -15.01 10.55 -25.83
C GLU A 461 -14.91 11.88 -26.59
N SER A 462 -14.34 12.91 -25.96
CA SER A 462 -14.17 14.25 -26.55
C SER A 462 -12.89 14.42 -27.38
N SER A 463 -11.87 13.58 -27.17
CA SER A 463 -10.58 13.65 -27.89
C SER A 463 -10.47 12.73 -29.11
N SER A 464 -11.35 11.73 -29.25
CA SER A 464 -11.33 10.79 -30.39
C SER A 464 -12.45 11.09 -31.40
N GLY A 465 -12.19 12.03 -32.30
CA GLY A 465 -13.12 12.44 -33.38
C GLY A 465 -13.34 11.42 -34.53
N ILE A 466 -13.37 10.11 -34.26
CA ILE A 466 -13.69 9.08 -35.28
C ILE A 466 -14.65 8.03 -34.70
N PRO A 467 -15.87 7.89 -35.23
CA PRO A 467 -16.80 6.84 -34.83
C PRO A 467 -16.43 5.55 -35.57
N SER A 468 -15.66 4.67 -34.92
CA SER A 468 -15.69 3.25 -35.27
C SER A 468 -16.81 2.62 -34.43
N ASP A 469 -17.93 2.27 -35.08
CA ASP A 469 -19.11 1.70 -34.42
C ASP A 469 -18.78 0.51 -33.50
N LYS A 470 -17.70 -0.21 -33.76
CA LYS A 470 -17.25 -1.35 -32.93
C LYS A 470 -16.52 -0.94 -31.66
N SER A 471 -15.84 0.21 -31.59
CA SER A 471 -15.22 0.70 -30.35
C SER A 471 -16.24 1.46 -29.50
N ALA A 472 -17.13 2.23 -30.13
CA ALA A 472 -18.23 2.91 -29.43
C ALA A 472 -19.23 1.91 -28.83
N TYR A 473 -19.58 0.82 -29.55
CA TYR A 473 -20.40 -0.25 -28.99
C TYR A 473 -19.70 -0.98 -27.84
N ARG A 474 -18.41 -1.30 -27.97
CA ARG A 474 -17.64 -1.96 -26.89
C ARG A 474 -17.48 -1.06 -25.67
N LEU A 475 -17.24 0.24 -25.87
CA LEU A 475 -17.14 1.22 -24.79
C LEU A 475 -18.50 1.48 -24.14
N GLY A 476 -19.59 1.49 -24.91
CA GLY A 476 -20.96 1.58 -24.42
C GLY A 476 -21.41 0.33 -23.67
N LEU A 477 -20.97 -0.87 -24.09
CA LEU A 477 -21.21 -2.12 -23.38
C LEU A 477 -20.43 -2.16 -22.06
N ILE A 478 -19.18 -1.69 -22.09
CA ILE A 478 -18.34 -1.50 -20.91
C ILE A 478 -19.00 -0.49 -19.98
N LYS A 479 -19.41 0.69 -20.44
CA LYS A 479 -20.14 1.71 -19.67
C LYS A 479 -21.44 1.17 -19.07
N ASN A 480 -22.24 0.43 -19.83
CA ASN A 480 -23.47 -0.22 -19.38
C ASN A 480 -23.23 -1.42 -18.43
N MET A 481 -22.09 -2.10 -18.57
CA MET A 481 -21.63 -3.08 -17.58
C MET A 481 -21.19 -2.34 -16.32
N PHE A 482 -20.42 -1.26 -16.41
CA PHE A 482 -19.92 -0.48 -15.28
C PHE A 482 -21.04 0.23 -14.50
N GLU A 483 -22.06 0.75 -15.18
CA GLU A 483 -23.28 1.28 -14.55
C GLU A 483 -24.14 0.17 -13.90
N ARG A 484 -24.07 -1.06 -14.40
CA ARG A 484 -24.71 -2.23 -13.77
C ARG A 484 -23.88 -2.80 -12.61
N ILE A 485 -22.55 -2.80 -12.72
CA ILE A 485 -21.56 -3.13 -11.69
C ILE A 485 -21.73 -2.21 -10.48
N SER A 486 -22.04 -0.93 -10.70
CA SER A 486 -22.33 0.03 -9.64
C SER A 486 -23.58 -0.31 -8.83
N ASN A 487 -24.52 -1.05 -9.42
CA ASN A 487 -25.85 -1.30 -8.86
C ASN A 487 -26.02 -2.74 -8.38
N GLN A 488 -25.21 -3.70 -8.84
CA GLN A 488 -25.21 -5.11 -8.41
C GLN A 488 -23.79 -5.69 -8.48
N GLY A 489 -23.24 -6.13 -7.34
CA GLY A 489 -21.88 -6.67 -7.18
C GLY A 489 -21.61 -8.03 -7.84
N ASP A 490 -22.47 -8.52 -8.74
CA ASP A 490 -22.35 -9.86 -9.35
C ASP A 490 -21.71 -9.83 -10.76
N PHE A 491 -20.39 -9.59 -10.80
CA PHE A 491 -19.61 -9.67 -12.04
C PHE A 491 -19.68 -11.04 -12.71
N VAL A 492 -19.86 -12.11 -11.94
CA VAL A 492 -19.92 -13.47 -12.46
C VAL A 492 -21.24 -13.71 -13.17
N GLY A 493 -22.37 -13.31 -12.58
CA GLY A 493 -23.67 -13.34 -13.23
C GLY A 493 -23.73 -12.48 -14.49
N LEU A 494 -23.09 -11.32 -14.48
CA LEU A 494 -22.95 -10.48 -15.69
C LEU A 494 -22.16 -11.20 -16.80
N MET A 495 -21.06 -11.88 -16.47
CA MET A 495 -20.32 -12.68 -17.45
C MET A 495 -21.18 -13.82 -18.01
N ILE A 496 -21.94 -14.53 -17.17
CA ILE A 496 -22.85 -15.60 -17.61
C ILE A 496 -23.87 -15.03 -18.61
N LEU A 497 -24.52 -13.91 -18.26
CA LEU A 497 -25.52 -13.27 -19.11
C LEU A 497 -24.93 -12.79 -20.44
N GLU A 498 -23.74 -12.20 -20.40
CA GLU A 498 -23.03 -11.75 -21.60
C GLU A 498 -22.67 -12.94 -22.51
N PHE A 499 -22.05 -14.00 -21.98
CA PHE A 499 -21.72 -15.18 -22.78
C PHE A 499 -22.96 -15.89 -23.33
N LYS A 500 -24.04 -15.96 -22.55
CA LYS A 500 -25.34 -16.47 -23.02
C LYS A 500 -25.90 -15.61 -24.16
N SER A 501 -25.84 -14.29 -24.04
CA SER A 501 -26.25 -13.39 -25.12
C SER A 501 -25.39 -13.53 -26.37
N LEU A 502 -24.08 -13.77 -26.22
CA LEU A 502 -23.16 -14.00 -27.35
C LEU A 502 -23.45 -15.30 -28.08
N LEU A 503 -23.98 -16.32 -27.39
CA LEU A 503 -24.47 -17.55 -28.01
C LEU A 503 -25.77 -17.30 -28.79
N LEU A 504 -26.69 -16.50 -28.25
CA LEU A 504 -27.97 -16.21 -28.89
C LEU A 504 -27.87 -15.22 -30.07
N ASN A 505 -26.98 -14.22 -29.98
CA ASN A 505 -26.90 -13.10 -30.94
C ASN A 505 -25.98 -13.36 -32.14
N ASN A 506 -24.96 -14.21 -31.99
CA ASN A 506 -24.20 -14.63 -33.15
C ASN A 506 -25.06 -15.63 -33.92
N SER A 507 -25.18 -15.44 -35.22
CA SER A 507 -25.62 -16.49 -36.15
C SER A 507 -24.64 -17.67 -36.06
N LEU A 508 -24.78 -18.48 -35.02
CA LEU A 508 -24.00 -19.68 -34.80
C LEU A 508 -24.22 -20.57 -36.03
N SER A 509 -23.15 -21.13 -36.57
CA SER A 509 -23.28 -22.20 -37.56
C SER A 509 -24.14 -23.30 -36.96
N GLN A 510 -24.96 -23.96 -37.77
CA GLN A 510 -25.95 -24.95 -37.32
C GLN A 510 -25.33 -26.03 -36.40
N GLU A 511 -24.09 -26.43 -36.69
CA GLU A 511 -23.28 -27.36 -35.89
C GLU A 511 -23.00 -26.89 -34.45
N ARG A 512 -22.88 -25.57 -34.20
CA ARG A 512 -22.64 -25.04 -32.84
C ARG A 512 -23.89 -25.00 -31.97
N ILE A 513 -25.07 -25.00 -32.58
CA ILE A 513 -26.35 -25.08 -31.87
C ILE A 513 -26.57 -26.52 -31.39
N GLU A 514 -26.28 -27.51 -32.24
CA GLU A 514 -26.39 -28.94 -31.88
C GLU A 514 -25.48 -29.32 -30.69
N VAL A 515 -24.30 -28.69 -30.57
CA VAL A 515 -23.38 -28.89 -29.45
C VAL A 515 -23.99 -28.55 -28.08
N LEU A 516 -24.87 -27.55 -28.03
CA LEU A 516 -25.52 -27.11 -26.78
C LEU A 516 -26.43 -28.21 -26.23
N ASP A 517 -27.08 -28.97 -27.13
CA ASP A 517 -28.08 -29.97 -26.77
C ASP A 517 -27.47 -31.18 -26.05
N TYR A 518 -26.20 -31.54 -26.29
CA TYR A 518 -25.58 -32.75 -25.71
C TYR A 518 -24.39 -32.52 -24.78
N PHE A 519 -23.99 -31.27 -24.52
CA PHE A 519 -22.85 -30.97 -23.65
C PHE A 519 -22.95 -31.64 -22.27
N HIS A 520 -24.17 -31.68 -21.69
CA HIS A 520 -24.44 -32.33 -20.41
C HIS A 520 -23.99 -33.82 -20.38
N GLY A 521 -24.10 -34.54 -21.51
CA GLY A 521 -23.67 -35.93 -21.65
C GLY A 521 -22.15 -36.14 -21.63
N VAL A 522 -21.35 -35.08 -21.80
CA VAL A 522 -19.87 -35.14 -21.73
C VAL A 522 -19.37 -35.11 -20.29
N LEU A 523 -20.14 -34.49 -19.38
CA LEU A 523 -19.75 -34.25 -17.99
C LEU A 523 -19.43 -35.53 -17.19
N PRO A 524 -20.21 -36.63 -17.29
CA PRO A 524 -19.84 -37.90 -16.67
C PRO A 524 -18.42 -38.37 -17.01
N ALA A 525 -18.04 -38.30 -18.30
CA ALA A 525 -16.72 -38.69 -18.77
C ALA A 525 -15.62 -37.74 -18.27
N LEU A 526 -15.89 -36.42 -18.22
CA LEU A 526 -14.98 -35.42 -17.67
C LEU A 526 -14.71 -35.65 -16.19
N PHE A 527 -15.75 -35.95 -15.41
CA PHE A 527 -15.62 -36.21 -13.98
C PHE A 527 -14.83 -37.49 -13.69
N LEU A 528 -15.04 -38.56 -14.44
CA LEU A 528 -14.19 -39.76 -14.35
C LEU A 528 -12.74 -39.46 -14.73
N SER A 529 -12.52 -38.66 -15.78
CA SER A 529 -11.18 -38.25 -16.20
C SER A 529 -10.45 -37.44 -15.10
N GLN A 530 -11.15 -36.54 -14.41
CA GLN A 530 -10.59 -35.80 -13.28
C GLN A 530 -10.29 -36.69 -12.09
N MET A 531 -11.18 -37.61 -11.76
CA MET A 531 -10.96 -38.58 -10.68
C MET A 531 -9.69 -39.39 -10.94
N ASN A 532 -9.54 -39.93 -12.15
CA ASN A 532 -8.35 -40.68 -12.56
C ASN A 532 -7.07 -39.82 -12.46
N TYR A 533 -7.14 -38.55 -12.87
CA TYR A 533 -6.03 -37.61 -12.75
C TYR A 533 -5.65 -37.34 -11.29
N SER A 534 -6.62 -37.00 -10.43
CA SER A 534 -6.40 -36.71 -9.02
C SER A 534 -5.83 -37.91 -8.26
N THR A 535 -6.37 -39.12 -8.50
CA THR A 535 -5.85 -40.35 -7.88
C THR A 535 -4.44 -40.68 -8.38
N ALA A 536 -4.14 -40.50 -9.67
CA ALA A 536 -2.79 -40.72 -10.21
C ALA A 536 -1.79 -39.72 -9.61
N HIS A 537 -2.17 -38.45 -9.48
CA HIS A 537 -1.34 -37.41 -8.92
C HIS A 537 -1.09 -37.64 -7.42
N GLU A 538 -2.12 -37.97 -6.64
CA GLU A 538 -2.00 -38.33 -5.23
C GLU A 538 -1.04 -39.52 -5.03
N ASN A 539 -1.15 -40.55 -5.88
CA ASN A 539 -0.24 -41.70 -5.85
C ASN A 539 1.21 -41.33 -6.17
N ARG A 540 1.45 -40.38 -7.08
CA ARG A 540 2.81 -39.87 -7.35
C ARG A 540 3.37 -39.13 -6.14
N ILE A 541 2.60 -38.23 -5.52
CA ILE A 541 3.06 -37.51 -4.32
C ILE A 541 3.38 -38.50 -3.19
N LYS A 542 2.52 -39.50 -2.95
CA LYS A 542 2.76 -40.54 -1.94
C LYS A 542 4.06 -41.31 -2.19
N LYS A 543 4.38 -41.62 -3.46
CA LYS A 543 5.62 -42.31 -3.85
C LYS A 543 6.86 -41.43 -3.68
N VAL A 544 6.81 -40.19 -4.16
CA VAL A 544 7.95 -39.25 -4.15
C VAL A 544 8.34 -38.85 -2.72
N PHE A 545 7.35 -38.63 -1.85
CA PHE A 545 7.62 -38.16 -0.48
C PHE A 545 7.73 -39.27 0.57
N ALA A 546 7.65 -40.55 0.18
CA ALA A 546 7.71 -41.72 1.07
C ALA A 546 6.91 -41.54 2.38
N LEU A 547 5.78 -40.83 2.32
CA LEU A 547 4.94 -40.55 3.48
C LEU A 547 4.11 -41.80 3.79
N ASN A 548 4.74 -42.73 4.51
CA ASN A 548 4.01 -43.78 5.20
C ASN A 548 3.20 -43.11 6.31
N GLN A 549 1.90 -42.86 6.06
CA GLN A 549 0.78 -42.70 7.02
C GLN A 549 -0.13 -41.47 6.84
N HIS A 550 0.14 -40.53 5.94
CA HIS A 550 -0.83 -39.45 5.67
C HIS A 550 -1.85 -39.88 4.61
N ARG A 551 -2.96 -40.49 5.07
CA ARG A 551 -4.08 -40.94 4.23
C ARG A 551 -4.86 -39.80 3.54
N ASN A 552 -4.57 -38.54 3.87
CA ASN A 552 -5.35 -37.36 3.50
C ASN A 552 -4.56 -36.34 2.64
N LEU A 553 -3.73 -36.82 1.71
CA LEU A 553 -3.12 -35.93 0.70
C LEU A 553 -4.17 -35.64 -0.38
N VAL A 554 -4.85 -34.50 -0.27
CA VAL A 554 -5.83 -34.07 -1.26
C VAL A 554 -5.12 -33.23 -2.32
N VAL A 555 -5.13 -33.72 -3.55
CA VAL A 555 -4.80 -32.90 -4.72
C VAL A 555 -6.02 -32.01 -4.98
N CYS A 556 -5.98 -30.76 -4.54
CA CYS A 556 -7.04 -29.81 -4.81
C CYS A 556 -6.89 -29.29 -6.24
N ASP A 557 -7.90 -29.54 -7.07
CA ASP A 557 -8.04 -28.94 -8.41
C ASP A 557 -9.54 -28.78 -8.70
N ASP A 558 -10.16 -27.88 -7.95
CA ASP A 558 -11.61 -27.62 -7.99
C ASP A 558 -12.04 -26.81 -9.24
N GLY A 559 -11.07 -26.35 -10.03
CA GLY A 559 -11.30 -25.54 -11.22
C GLY A 559 -12.20 -26.23 -12.25
N LEU A 560 -12.11 -27.56 -12.38
CA LEU A 560 -12.99 -28.28 -13.31
C LEU A 560 -14.47 -28.16 -12.93
N GLY A 561 -14.80 -28.30 -11.64
CA GLY A 561 -16.17 -28.18 -11.16
C GLY A 561 -16.74 -26.78 -11.42
N ALA A 562 -15.96 -25.74 -11.11
CA ALA A 562 -16.35 -24.35 -11.40
C ALA A 562 -16.54 -24.10 -12.90
N GLY A 563 -15.66 -24.65 -13.75
CA GLY A 563 -15.77 -24.52 -15.20
C GLY A 563 -17.00 -25.23 -15.77
N CYS A 564 -17.28 -26.47 -15.35
CA CYS A 564 -18.47 -27.21 -15.77
C CYS A 564 -19.75 -26.48 -15.35
N ALA A 565 -19.82 -26.00 -14.10
CA ALA A 565 -21.00 -25.29 -13.60
C ALA A 565 -21.24 -23.99 -14.37
N PHE A 566 -20.19 -23.21 -14.65
CA PHE A 566 -20.29 -22.02 -15.47
C PHE A 566 -20.78 -22.31 -16.90
N LEU A 567 -20.22 -23.33 -17.56
CA LEU A 567 -20.63 -23.70 -18.92
C LEU A 567 -22.09 -24.17 -18.96
N LEU A 568 -22.56 -24.92 -17.97
CA LEU A 568 -23.97 -25.32 -17.86
C LEU A 568 -24.91 -24.11 -17.70
N HIS A 569 -24.53 -23.10 -16.92
CA HIS A 569 -25.32 -21.86 -16.82
C HIS A 569 -25.33 -21.05 -18.12
N VAL A 570 -24.21 -21.00 -18.83
CA VAL A 570 -24.12 -20.28 -20.10
C VAL A 570 -24.92 -20.97 -21.20
N MET A 571 -24.94 -22.30 -21.22
CA MET A 571 -25.63 -23.12 -22.24
C MET A 571 -27.07 -23.50 -21.86
N ASP A 572 -27.59 -23.08 -20.70
CA ASP A 572 -28.88 -23.54 -20.14
C ASP A 572 -29.02 -25.07 -20.05
N GLY A 573 -27.94 -25.77 -19.72
CA GLY A 573 -27.88 -27.25 -19.74
C GLY A 573 -28.20 -27.96 -18.41
N TRP A 574 -28.59 -27.23 -17.36
CA TRP A 574 -28.76 -27.79 -16.01
C TRP A 574 -29.88 -28.82 -15.92
N ASP A 575 -31.07 -28.55 -16.47
CA ASP A 575 -32.20 -29.49 -16.42
C ASP A 575 -31.84 -30.82 -17.12
N ALA A 576 -31.15 -30.73 -18.26
CA ALA A 576 -30.68 -31.90 -19.00
C ALA A 576 -29.59 -32.68 -18.23
N TYR A 577 -28.72 -31.98 -17.49
CA TYR A 577 -27.74 -32.62 -16.62
C TYR A 577 -28.39 -33.33 -15.42
N ASP A 578 -29.36 -32.68 -14.75
CA ASP A 578 -30.05 -33.25 -13.60
C ASP A 578 -30.82 -34.53 -13.99
N ASN A 579 -31.39 -34.57 -15.19
CA ASN A 579 -32.03 -35.77 -15.74
C ASN A 579 -31.09 -36.98 -15.90
N LEU A 580 -29.77 -36.78 -16.00
CA LEU A 580 -28.82 -37.90 -16.10
C LEU A 580 -28.78 -38.75 -14.83
N ASN A 581 -29.10 -38.15 -13.67
CA ASN A 581 -28.93 -38.77 -12.34
C ASN A 581 -27.55 -39.45 -12.17
N TRP A 582 -26.53 -38.89 -12.82
CA TRP A 582 -25.20 -39.50 -12.98
C TRP A 582 -24.52 -39.76 -11.62
N PHE A 583 -24.60 -38.78 -10.71
CA PHE A 583 -23.96 -38.90 -9.41
C PHE A 583 -24.54 -40.04 -8.59
N GLU A 584 -25.87 -40.15 -8.56
CA GLU A 584 -26.57 -41.23 -7.87
C GLU A 584 -26.29 -42.59 -8.53
N SER A 585 -26.21 -42.65 -9.86
CA SER A 585 -25.80 -43.87 -10.57
C SER A 585 -24.41 -44.33 -10.16
N PHE A 586 -23.44 -43.41 -10.03
CA PHE A 586 -22.07 -43.76 -9.63
C PHE A 586 -21.99 -44.26 -8.19
N VAL A 587 -22.68 -43.58 -7.27
CA VAL A 587 -22.73 -43.99 -5.86
C VAL A 587 -23.37 -45.37 -5.73
N ASN A 588 -24.52 -45.60 -6.36
CA ASN A 588 -25.21 -46.89 -6.32
C ASN A 588 -24.35 -48.03 -6.88
N GLU A 589 -23.68 -47.82 -8.03
CA GLU A 589 -22.83 -48.84 -8.64
C GLU A 589 -21.63 -49.21 -7.74
N LYS A 590 -20.97 -48.21 -7.13
CA LYS A 590 -19.84 -48.44 -6.22
C LYS A 590 -20.28 -49.09 -4.90
N GLU A 591 -21.43 -48.70 -4.35
CA GLU A 591 -22.00 -49.34 -3.18
C GLU A 591 -22.37 -50.80 -3.43
N ASP A 592 -22.96 -51.10 -4.59
CA ASP A 592 -23.36 -52.44 -4.96
C ASP A 592 -22.14 -53.36 -5.20
N GLU A 593 -21.07 -52.84 -5.82
CA GLU A 593 -19.78 -53.54 -5.89
C GLU A 593 -19.21 -53.82 -4.48
N LEU A 594 -19.27 -52.85 -3.57
CA LEU A 594 -18.86 -53.01 -2.17
C LEU A 594 -19.70 -54.05 -1.42
N LYS A 595 -21.02 -54.08 -1.66
CA LYS A 595 -21.94 -55.06 -1.06
C LYS A 595 -21.68 -56.46 -1.61
N LEU A 596 -21.41 -56.60 -2.91
CA LEU A 596 -21.04 -57.87 -3.55
C LEU A 596 -19.75 -58.44 -2.96
N LEU A 597 -18.71 -57.61 -2.82
CA LEU A 597 -17.42 -58.01 -2.23
C LEU A 597 -17.53 -58.42 -0.75
N LYS A 598 -18.44 -57.80 0.02
CA LYS A 598 -18.70 -58.20 1.42
C LYS A 598 -19.48 -59.51 1.54
N ARG A 599 -20.29 -59.87 0.54
CA ARG A 599 -21.07 -61.12 0.53
C ARG A 599 -20.21 -62.36 0.25
N SER A 600 -19.03 -62.21 -0.34
CA SER A 600 -18.11 -63.31 -0.68
C SER A 600 -17.35 -63.94 0.50
N GLY A 601 -17.56 -63.48 1.75
CA GLY A 601 -16.95 -64.10 2.94
C GLY A 601 -15.55 -63.55 3.26
N THR A 602 -14.62 -64.43 3.68
CA THR A 602 -13.25 -64.07 4.09
C THR A 602 -12.49 -63.42 2.94
N LEU A 603 -12.35 -62.09 2.99
CA LEU A 603 -11.71 -61.31 1.94
C LEU A 603 -10.23 -61.70 1.82
N SER A 604 -9.82 -62.03 0.60
CA SER A 604 -8.40 -62.12 0.25
C SER A 604 -7.74 -60.74 0.38
N ARG A 605 -6.44 -60.68 0.65
CA ARG A 605 -5.68 -59.40 0.70
C ARG A 605 -5.84 -58.57 -0.58
N ALA A 606 -6.05 -59.22 -1.73
CA ALA A 606 -6.34 -58.53 -2.99
C ALA A 606 -7.74 -57.89 -3.01
N GLU A 607 -8.73 -58.52 -2.39
CA GLU A 607 -10.10 -58.03 -2.28
C GLU A 607 -10.22 -56.92 -1.24
N GLU A 608 -9.44 -56.98 -0.15
CA GLU A 608 -9.30 -55.90 0.82
C GLU A 608 -8.73 -54.62 0.16
N LEU A 609 -7.63 -54.74 -0.60
CA LEU A 609 -7.05 -53.63 -1.35
C LEU A 609 -8.01 -53.06 -2.40
N ARG A 610 -8.82 -53.92 -3.04
CA ARG A 610 -9.87 -53.48 -3.96
C ARG A 610 -10.98 -52.72 -3.23
N CYS A 611 -11.40 -53.17 -2.05
CA CYS A 611 -12.39 -52.46 -1.24
C CYS A 611 -11.87 -51.10 -0.77
N GLU A 612 -10.60 -51.00 -0.36
CA GLU A 612 -9.98 -49.72 -0.02
C GLU A 612 -9.95 -48.77 -1.21
N ARG A 613 -9.60 -49.25 -2.40
CA ARG A 613 -9.61 -48.45 -3.64
C ARG A 613 -11.01 -47.94 -3.97
N LEU A 614 -12.03 -48.80 -3.93
CA LEU A 614 -13.42 -48.42 -4.22
C LEU A 614 -13.94 -47.37 -3.23
N ARG A 615 -13.60 -47.49 -1.94
CA ARG A 615 -13.95 -46.47 -0.93
C ARG A 615 -13.26 -45.14 -1.21
N HIS A 616 -11.97 -45.17 -1.57
CA HIS A 616 -11.22 -43.95 -1.91
C HIS A 616 -11.80 -43.25 -3.15
N GLU A 617 -12.11 -44.00 -4.22
CA GLU A 617 -12.76 -43.46 -5.41
C GLU A 617 -14.11 -42.81 -5.08
N HIS A 618 -14.92 -43.48 -4.25
CA HIS A 618 -16.19 -42.95 -3.78
C HIS A 618 -16.01 -41.65 -2.98
N GLU A 619 -15.05 -41.59 -2.04
CA GLU A 619 -14.77 -40.37 -1.26
C GLU A 619 -14.26 -39.20 -2.13
N VAL A 620 -13.39 -39.47 -3.10
CA VAL A 620 -12.90 -38.45 -4.04
C VAL A 620 -14.06 -37.90 -4.87
N PHE A 621 -14.91 -38.77 -5.40
CA PHE A 621 -16.05 -38.38 -6.23
C PHE A 621 -17.12 -37.61 -5.44
N CYS A 622 -17.42 -38.03 -4.20
CA CYS A 622 -18.34 -37.30 -3.31
C CYS A 622 -17.85 -35.88 -3.00
N ARG A 623 -16.55 -35.69 -2.73
CA ARG A 623 -15.97 -34.36 -2.53
C ARG A 623 -16.08 -33.50 -3.79
N MET A 624 -15.78 -34.09 -4.95
CA MET A 624 -15.89 -33.42 -6.24
C MET A 624 -17.33 -32.93 -6.50
N ASN A 625 -18.33 -33.77 -6.23
CA ASN A 625 -19.73 -33.39 -6.39
C ASN A 625 -20.18 -32.33 -5.37
N HIS A 626 -19.71 -32.41 -4.13
CA HIS A 626 -19.96 -31.37 -3.14
C HIS A 626 -19.43 -30.02 -3.62
N ASN A 627 -18.19 -29.98 -4.12
CA ASN A 627 -17.58 -28.77 -4.66
C ASN A 627 -18.33 -28.25 -5.89
N PHE A 628 -18.71 -29.13 -6.82
CA PHE A 628 -19.51 -28.79 -7.99
C PHE A 628 -20.89 -28.21 -7.63
N SER A 629 -21.57 -28.82 -6.65
CA SER A 629 -22.87 -28.35 -6.14
C SER A 629 -22.77 -26.98 -5.47
N ILE A 630 -21.69 -26.71 -4.73
CA ILE A 630 -21.41 -25.39 -4.16
C ILE A 630 -21.26 -24.35 -5.28
N GLN A 631 -20.59 -24.67 -6.38
CA GLN A 631 -20.44 -23.72 -7.50
C GLN A 631 -21.78 -23.39 -8.15
N ASN A 632 -22.65 -24.40 -8.36
CA ASN A 632 -24.01 -24.17 -8.84
C ASN A 632 -24.80 -23.24 -7.90
N ALA A 633 -24.81 -23.54 -6.60
CA ALA A 633 -25.54 -22.74 -5.62
C ALA A 633 -25.03 -21.28 -5.56
N VAL A 634 -23.75 -21.06 -5.80
CA VAL A 634 -23.15 -19.72 -5.84
C VAL A 634 -23.60 -18.97 -7.10
N PHE A 635 -23.55 -19.60 -8.27
CA PHE A 635 -23.96 -18.96 -9.51
C PHE A 635 -25.48 -18.72 -9.60
N GLN A 636 -26.27 -19.38 -8.74
CA GLN A 636 -27.71 -19.14 -8.61
C GLN A 636 -28.08 -17.99 -7.65
N ARG A 637 -27.15 -17.52 -6.79
CA ARG A 637 -27.43 -16.40 -5.88
C ARG A 637 -27.58 -15.11 -6.69
N LYS A 638 -28.81 -14.58 -6.74
CA LYS A 638 -29.18 -13.30 -7.33
C LYS A 638 -28.87 -12.13 -6.40
#